data_AF-A0A832HR53-F1
#
_entry.id   AF-A0A832HR53-F1
#
_cell.length_a   1.000
_cell.length_b   1.000
_cell.length_c   1.000
_cell.angle_alpha   90.00
_cell.angle_beta   90.00
_cell.angle_gamma   90.00
#
_symmetry.space_group_name_H-M   'P 1'
#
loop_
_entity.id
_entity.type
_entity.pdbx_description
1 polymer ?
#
loop_
_entity_poly.entity_id
_entity_poly.type
_entity_poly.pdbx_seq_one_letter_code
_entity_poly.pdbx_strand_id
1 'polypeptide(L)'
;MDRYRLFKPIRALLTAQFRSFAVPIAAMLWLAVSCSKPPIQETEFIQTMNTGKNYLDQQQAEKAIQLFQRAVELEPGRADAHLNLANAYLLSGQIDKALEHAQTALSFDRNLAAAYYVAGCANLRAGRFAEALQMLQSCRDLDPDVAAVNYQLGLAHQGLDHLEDAISAFQDVIRLEPNHPAAHYALSRALMRAGREDESKKALERHNQIRAAQQSASLTPEVLERCKYTQAVVPQKIPKPDPVGVKVRFVDATATAFGAAAGNYRGPIGVLDYNHDDRNSLFVAEGTNGFRLLDNRNGVFKPVADLLPAPPDGQYTRVLVGDLNNDRFEDLVVLGEKSSLAFRFATNGAARDWTAASGLKSLGLVATDGALLDIDFTGKLDIMAVQPGGNGLRALRNLANMYYRDVTATSGIPAGLTGLVQIVIDDWNNDDLMDLIVSRNNAPPLYLQKIRGGPFFPTNLPPGKLEGTVLAIGDVNGDSRADLMAGGPDHIDLLLGGVNRFHRIQAALPGLSLLKLIDYDNDGWLDLFAAGDGLRVFRNIGDGQFKEVTENLGFGQLGNARVRHLAAADFDMDGDTDLVLDIEGRGLQLWRNDGGNANLQLKLRLLGNRSNASGIGIRLEVAAGAFRVHRTVSTLPIEIGVGNNRRLDSLTARWFDLAYNQIDITPDPKSSMPVFEPVLPAGSCPYVYAWDGEKFRFVSDFLGSSPVGLRVTDTVFADADPHEYLWLGSDDIFKPRGKSYVIQVTEELREVLYLDEAKLVVVDHPKDTEVHTTDKFRPSKPFPRGELWTVQNRYPLRRARTFEGADVTDALAENDGRVVSPTRLRIPQLRGLAEPHGVELDFGPLPVDRPLVLVLTGWLRFGGGMANVAASHDPDLPFPFPQLEVEVPPTGWQKLDVVVGAPSGKTKTILVDLANRLPPGATRLRLSTAFEIHWDRIALFERRFADDTRISRLAPHSTDLHWRGFSEFADLPWYVPLTPVYDRVFQQPHWAITPMGWCTRYGEVAPLIEAEDNAVAILNGGDELTLEFDADRLPPKPAGYTRDFFLYSVGWDKDADFHVELGWKVDPIPWHGMNDQTYGQEPRPSFPSDSLMNRYTTRWVGQLTLNRKSQRNDGRGAPSPVSR
;
A
#
# COMPACT_ATOMS: atom_id res chain seq x y z
N MET A 1 -69.32 -16.04 10.31
CA MET A 1 -69.68 -16.86 9.14
C MET A 1 -68.59 -17.92 8.99
N ASP A 2 -68.88 -19.22 9.09
CA ASP A 2 -69.45 -20.10 8.03
C ASP A 2 -68.44 -20.31 6.88
N ARG A 3 -67.94 -21.52 6.51
CA ARG A 3 -68.15 -22.97 6.87
C ARG A 3 -66.84 -23.77 6.54
N TYR A 4 -66.52 -25.04 6.89
CA TYR A 4 -67.06 -26.17 7.68
C TYR A 4 -65.86 -27.16 8.00
N ARG A 5 -65.81 -28.00 9.06
CA ARG A 5 -66.34 -29.40 9.26
C ARG A 5 -65.91 -30.43 8.18
N LEU A 6 -65.58 -31.72 8.43
CA LEU A 6 -65.44 -32.69 9.58
C LEU A 6 -64.56 -33.89 9.07
N PHE A 7 -64.07 -34.95 9.76
CA PHE A 7 -64.19 -35.62 11.09
C PHE A 7 -62.76 -35.91 11.67
N LYS A 8 -62.41 -36.58 12.81
CA LYS A 8 -63.00 -37.53 13.81
C LYS A 8 -63.00 -39.06 13.43
N PRO A 9 -63.01 -40.04 14.38
CA PRO A 9 -62.10 -40.29 15.55
C PRO A 9 -61.86 -41.82 15.95
N ILE A 10 -61.25 -42.09 17.13
CA ILE A 10 -61.50 -43.19 18.15
C ILE A 10 -60.39 -44.23 18.57
N ARG A 11 -60.07 -44.15 19.88
CA ARG A 11 -59.60 -45.08 20.96
C ARG A 11 -59.32 -46.60 20.77
N ALA A 12 -58.21 -47.07 21.41
CA ALA A 12 -58.10 -48.14 22.45
C ALA A 12 -56.63 -48.19 23.01
N LEU A 13 -56.21 -48.50 24.26
CA LEU A 13 -56.82 -48.71 25.61
C LEU A 13 -57.03 -50.17 26.13
N LEU A 14 -56.03 -50.80 26.81
CA LEU A 14 -56.12 -51.57 28.10
C LEU A 14 -54.83 -52.36 28.53
N THR A 15 -54.29 -52.01 29.71
CA THR A 15 -53.61 -52.80 30.80
C THR A 15 -52.81 -54.13 30.60
N ALA A 16 -51.52 -54.06 30.96
CA ALA A 16 -50.79 -54.80 32.02
C ALA A 16 -50.45 -56.32 31.96
N GLN A 17 -49.14 -56.65 32.04
CA GLN A 17 -48.50 -57.18 33.27
C GLN A 17 -46.94 -57.06 33.26
N PHE A 18 -46.28 -57.37 34.38
CA PHE A 18 -44.85 -57.08 34.64
C PHE A 18 -43.85 -58.11 34.05
N ARG A 19 -42.72 -57.63 33.50
CA ARG A 19 -41.32 -57.96 33.94
C ARG A 19 -40.23 -57.45 32.97
N SER A 20 -39.45 -56.46 33.40
CA SER A 20 -37.97 -56.38 33.23
C SER A 20 -37.47 -54.99 33.66
N PHE A 21 -36.24 -54.90 34.19
CA PHE A 21 -35.56 -53.62 34.39
C PHE A 21 -34.80 -53.27 33.10
N ALA A 22 -35.40 -52.43 32.26
CA ALA A 22 -34.79 -51.86 31.07
C ALA A 22 -35.16 -50.37 30.96
N VAL A 23 -34.21 -49.58 30.49
CA VAL A 23 -34.26 -48.11 30.44
C VAL A 23 -34.78 -47.65 29.07
N PRO A 24 -35.39 -46.45 28.97
CA PRO A 24 -35.10 -45.62 27.81
C PRO A 24 -34.68 -44.18 28.19
N ILE A 25 -33.40 -43.87 27.99
CA ILE A 25 -32.89 -42.50 27.87
C ILE A 25 -33.33 -42.01 26.48
N ALA A 26 -34.60 -41.58 26.40
CA ALA A 26 -35.23 -41.13 25.15
C ALA A 26 -35.94 -39.78 25.32
N ALA A 27 -36.52 -39.50 26.49
CA ALA A 27 -37.26 -38.25 26.74
C ALA A 27 -36.37 -37.00 26.84
N MET A 28 -35.07 -37.14 27.16
CA MET A 28 -34.12 -36.02 27.20
C MET A 28 -33.41 -35.74 25.87
N LEU A 29 -33.53 -36.62 24.87
CA LEU A 29 -32.82 -36.50 23.59
C LEU A 29 -33.65 -35.81 22.48
N TRP A 30 -34.90 -35.44 22.75
CA TRP A 30 -35.79 -34.78 21.78
C TRP A 30 -36.05 -33.29 22.03
N LEU A 31 -35.52 -32.73 23.13
CA LEU A 31 -35.56 -31.29 23.42
C LEU A 31 -34.24 -30.56 23.11
N ALA A 32 -33.23 -31.27 22.61
CA ALA A 32 -31.91 -30.73 22.26
C ALA A 32 -31.71 -30.49 20.74
N VAL A 33 -32.70 -30.80 19.89
CA VAL A 33 -32.56 -30.88 18.42
C VAL A 33 -33.33 -29.76 17.70
N SER A 34 -33.55 -28.61 18.36
CA SER A 34 -34.40 -27.52 17.84
C SER A 34 -33.86 -26.09 18.03
N CYS A 35 -32.54 -25.93 18.18
CA CYS A 35 -31.89 -24.61 18.22
C CYS A 35 -30.70 -24.46 17.25
N SER A 36 -30.45 -25.44 16.37
CA SER A 36 -29.47 -25.32 15.29
C SER A 36 -30.14 -24.83 14.01
N LYS A 37 -29.76 -23.63 13.54
CA LYS A 37 -30.17 -23.06 12.25
C LYS A 37 -29.66 -23.93 11.09
N PRO A 38 -30.34 -23.97 9.93
CA PRO A 38 -29.85 -24.72 8.77
C PRO A 38 -28.54 -24.08 8.26
N PRO A 39 -27.48 -24.86 7.99
CA PRO A 39 -26.15 -24.30 7.67
C PRO A 39 -26.14 -23.29 6.52
N ILE A 40 -26.98 -23.48 5.50
CA ILE A 40 -27.10 -22.59 4.33
C ILE A 40 -27.46 -21.15 4.73
N GLN A 41 -28.34 -20.98 5.73
CA GLN A 41 -28.82 -19.67 6.18
C GLN A 41 -27.73 -18.90 6.93
N GLU A 42 -26.95 -19.58 7.77
CA GLU A 42 -25.76 -19.02 8.43
C GLU A 42 -24.65 -18.70 7.41
N THR A 43 -24.45 -19.52 6.37
CA THR A 43 -23.50 -19.21 5.28
C THR A 43 -23.93 -17.96 4.50
N GLU A 44 -25.17 -17.91 4.00
CA GLU A 44 -25.70 -16.74 3.26
C GLU A 44 -25.63 -15.47 4.13
N PHE A 45 -25.89 -15.60 5.44
CA PHE A 45 -25.76 -14.52 6.41
C PHE A 45 -24.33 -13.98 6.50
N ILE A 46 -23.31 -14.84 6.71
CA ILE A 46 -21.93 -14.35 6.88
C ILE A 46 -21.38 -13.81 5.56
N GLN A 47 -21.72 -14.40 4.40
CA GLN A 47 -21.38 -13.83 3.08
C GLN A 47 -21.99 -12.44 2.92
N THR A 48 -23.28 -12.28 3.21
CA THR A 48 -23.95 -10.98 3.17
C THR A 48 -23.30 -9.97 4.13
N MET A 49 -22.86 -10.41 5.31
CA MET A 49 -22.12 -9.58 6.27
C MET A 49 -20.72 -9.20 5.78
N ASN A 50 -19.98 -10.08 5.10
CA ASN A 50 -18.70 -9.76 4.46
C ASN A 50 -18.87 -8.72 3.35
N THR A 51 -19.83 -8.92 2.44
CA THR A 51 -20.08 -8.00 1.32
C THR A 51 -20.60 -6.65 1.83
N GLY A 52 -21.49 -6.65 2.82
CA GLY A 52 -21.96 -5.43 3.49
C GLY A 52 -20.83 -4.68 4.20
N LYS A 53 -19.93 -5.41 4.89
CA LYS A 53 -18.72 -4.86 5.51
C LYS A 53 -17.79 -4.25 4.46
N ASN A 54 -17.57 -4.93 3.33
CA ASN A 54 -16.74 -4.40 2.24
C ASN A 54 -17.33 -3.11 1.63
N TYR A 55 -18.66 -2.97 1.54
CA TYR A 55 -19.26 -1.69 1.11
C TYR A 55 -19.29 -0.61 2.20
N LEU A 56 -19.44 -0.97 3.49
CA LEU A 56 -19.34 0.01 4.59
C LEU A 56 -17.90 0.53 4.72
N ASP A 57 -16.93 -0.37 4.61
CA ASP A 57 -15.51 -0.04 4.57
C ASP A 57 -15.15 0.84 3.38
N GLN A 58 -15.96 0.86 2.30
CA GLN A 58 -15.86 1.77 1.13
C GLN A 58 -16.76 3.02 1.26
N GLN A 59 -17.34 3.30 2.44
CA GLN A 59 -18.36 4.33 2.70
C GLN A 59 -19.61 4.32 1.77
N GLN A 60 -19.88 3.23 1.07
CA GLN A 60 -21.08 3.07 0.24
C GLN A 60 -22.29 2.67 1.11
N ALA A 61 -22.68 3.58 2.00
CA ALA A 61 -23.64 3.36 3.08
C ALA A 61 -24.97 2.73 2.59
N GLU A 62 -25.54 3.18 1.47
CA GLU A 62 -26.79 2.61 0.95
C GLU A 62 -26.66 1.16 0.44
N LYS A 63 -25.50 0.76 -0.11
CA LYS A 63 -25.24 -0.65 -0.46
C LYS A 63 -25.00 -1.49 0.79
N ALA A 64 -24.27 -0.95 1.77
CA ALA A 64 -24.09 -1.58 3.07
C ALA A 64 -25.43 -1.76 3.80
N ILE A 65 -26.34 -0.78 3.75
CA ILE A 65 -27.70 -0.86 4.28
C ILE A 65 -28.48 -1.98 3.60
N GLN A 66 -28.51 -2.05 2.27
CA GLN A 66 -29.22 -3.12 1.54
C GLN A 66 -28.73 -4.52 1.94
N LEU A 67 -27.42 -4.68 2.12
CA LEU A 67 -26.83 -5.96 2.52
C LEU A 67 -27.06 -6.26 4.01
N PHE A 68 -26.87 -5.31 4.92
CA PHE A 68 -27.15 -5.57 6.34
C PHE A 68 -28.66 -5.69 6.63
N GLN A 69 -29.54 -5.07 5.83
CA GLN A 69 -30.98 -5.39 5.80
C GLN A 69 -31.18 -6.86 5.42
N ARG A 70 -30.55 -7.34 4.34
CA ARG A 70 -30.61 -8.75 3.94
C ARG A 70 -30.04 -9.70 5.01
N ALA A 71 -28.98 -9.32 5.72
CA ALA A 71 -28.45 -10.08 6.84
C ALA A 71 -29.44 -10.14 8.02
N VAL A 72 -30.17 -9.05 8.29
CA VAL A 72 -31.25 -9.02 9.29
C VAL A 72 -32.49 -9.79 8.83
N GLU A 73 -32.83 -9.83 7.54
CA GLU A 73 -33.87 -10.74 7.01
C GLU A 73 -33.50 -12.21 7.20
N LEU A 74 -32.23 -12.55 6.88
CA LEU A 74 -31.70 -13.91 6.98
C LEU A 74 -31.65 -14.37 8.42
N GLU A 75 -31.20 -13.52 9.34
CA GLU A 75 -31.09 -13.88 10.75
C GLU A 75 -31.57 -12.74 11.68
N PRO A 76 -32.90 -12.58 11.86
CA PRO A 76 -33.48 -11.49 12.66
C PRO A 76 -33.10 -11.49 14.15
N GLY A 77 -32.43 -12.55 14.63
CA GLY A 77 -31.91 -12.67 15.99
C GLY A 77 -30.42 -12.36 16.14
N ARG A 78 -29.76 -11.80 15.11
CA ARG A 78 -28.30 -11.59 15.09
C ARG A 78 -27.90 -10.16 15.41
N ALA A 79 -27.42 -10.00 16.65
CA ALA A 79 -27.05 -8.71 17.22
C ALA A 79 -25.91 -8.01 16.47
N ASP A 80 -24.99 -8.77 15.87
CA ASP A 80 -23.91 -8.31 14.98
C ASP A 80 -24.45 -7.73 13.67
N ALA A 81 -25.47 -8.31 13.04
CA ALA A 81 -26.09 -7.73 11.85
C ALA A 81 -26.93 -6.50 12.16
N HIS A 82 -27.68 -6.51 13.27
CA HIS A 82 -28.39 -5.33 13.75
C HIS A 82 -27.42 -4.18 14.12
N LEU A 83 -26.25 -4.48 14.71
CA LEU A 83 -25.18 -3.51 14.96
C LEU A 83 -24.62 -2.93 13.65
N ASN A 84 -24.31 -3.78 12.67
CA ASN A 84 -23.77 -3.32 11.38
C ASN A 84 -24.77 -2.48 10.59
N LEU A 85 -26.05 -2.85 10.61
CA LEU A 85 -27.13 -2.06 10.02
C LEU A 85 -27.32 -0.73 10.76
N ALA A 86 -27.22 -0.72 12.09
CA ALA A 86 -27.25 0.50 12.88
C ALA A 86 -26.05 1.43 12.57
N ASN A 87 -24.85 0.88 12.39
CA ASN A 87 -23.66 1.62 11.93
C ASN A 87 -23.85 2.20 10.52
N ALA A 88 -24.44 1.44 9.58
CA ALA A 88 -24.70 1.91 8.23
C ALA A 88 -25.80 3.01 8.18
N TYR A 89 -26.81 2.92 9.06
CA TYR A 89 -27.77 3.99 9.26
C TYR A 89 -27.18 5.21 9.98
N LEU A 90 -26.27 5.04 10.94
CA LEU A 90 -25.55 6.14 11.59
C LEU A 90 -24.68 6.90 10.56
N LEU A 91 -23.96 6.17 9.71
CA LEU A 91 -23.12 6.72 8.63
C LEU A 91 -23.93 7.49 7.57
N SER A 92 -25.15 7.04 7.26
CA SER A 92 -26.08 7.75 6.35
C SER A 92 -26.98 8.79 7.05
N GLY A 93 -26.74 9.08 8.34
CA GLY A 93 -27.50 10.07 9.11
C GLY A 93 -28.95 9.68 9.43
N GLN A 94 -29.35 8.42 9.24
CA GLN A 94 -30.69 7.89 9.47
C GLN A 94 -30.91 7.55 10.96
N ILE A 95 -30.84 8.58 11.82
CA ILE A 95 -30.67 8.45 13.29
C ILE A 95 -31.71 7.54 13.97
N ASP A 96 -33.01 7.70 13.72
CA ASP A 96 -34.01 6.89 14.43
C ASP A 96 -33.95 5.39 14.02
N LYS A 97 -33.52 5.07 12.79
CA LYS A 97 -33.26 3.67 12.38
C LYS A 97 -31.99 3.12 13.02
N ALA A 98 -30.94 3.95 13.16
CA ALA A 98 -29.74 3.56 13.89
C ALA A 98 -30.08 3.20 15.36
N LEU A 99 -30.97 3.97 16.00
CA LEU A 99 -31.49 3.67 17.33
C LEU A 99 -32.33 2.38 17.36
N GLU A 100 -33.26 2.20 16.42
CA GLU A 100 -34.10 0.99 16.32
C GLU A 100 -33.24 -0.29 16.22
N HIS A 101 -32.27 -0.32 15.31
CA HIS A 101 -31.44 -1.50 15.12
C HIS A 101 -30.41 -1.68 16.26
N ALA A 102 -29.85 -0.61 16.83
CA ALA A 102 -28.95 -0.72 17.98
C ALA A 102 -29.68 -1.22 19.25
N GLN A 103 -30.89 -0.73 19.54
CA GLN A 103 -31.74 -1.26 20.61
C GLN A 103 -32.12 -2.72 20.36
N THR A 104 -32.37 -3.10 19.10
CA THR A 104 -32.65 -4.49 18.73
C THR A 104 -31.44 -5.40 18.95
N ALA A 105 -30.23 -4.97 18.59
CA ALA A 105 -28.99 -5.68 18.92
C ALA A 105 -28.82 -5.90 20.43
N LEU A 106 -29.04 -4.84 21.22
CA LEU A 106 -29.00 -4.88 22.68
C LEU A 106 -30.10 -5.76 23.31
N SER A 107 -31.19 -6.02 22.59
CA SER A 107 -32.23 -6.96 23.03
C SER A 107 -31.77 -8.42 22.99
N PHE A 108 -30.82 -8.73 22.09
CA PHE A 108 -30.25 -10.07 21.90
C PHE A 108 -28.95 -10.27 22.70
N ASP A 109 -28.04 -9.29 22.72
CA ASP A 109 -26.86 -9.29 23.58
C ASP A 109 -26.67 -7.95 24.30
N ARG A 110 -26.85 -7.98 25.63
CA ARG A 110 -26.72 -6.83 26.53
C ARG A 110 -25.28 -6.49 26.91
N ASN A 111 -24.28 -7.21 26.38
CA ASN A 111 -22.86 -6.95 26.58
C ASN A 111 -22.18 -6.33 25.35
N LEU A 112 -22.96 -5.94 24.32
CA LEU A 112 -22.45 -5.26 23.14
C LEU A 112 -22.14 -3.77 23.41
N ALA A 113 -20.93 -3.51 23.93
CA ALA A 113 -20.38 -2.17 24.06
C ALA A 113 -20.56 -1.34 22.75
N ALA A 114 -20.30 -1.95 21.59
CA ALA A 114 -20.48 -1.31 20.30
C ALA A 114 -21.92 -0.86 20.01
N ALA A 115 -22.93 -1.64 20.40
CA ALA A 115 -24.33 -1.28 20.16
C ALA A 115 -24.81 -0.17 21.12
N TYR A 116 -24.35 -0.20 22.37
CA TYR A 116 -24.51 0.92 23.29
C TYR A 116 -23.82 2.19 22.78
N TYR A 117 -22.63 2.06 22.19
CA TYR A 117 -21.90 3.19 21.63
C TYR A 117 -22.67 3.82 20.47
N VAL A 118 -23.06 3.02 19.47
CA VAL A 118 -23.86 3.48 18.32
C VAL A 118 -25.18 4.11 18.75
N ALA A 119 -25.89 3.52 19.72
CA ALA A 119 -27.10 4.11 20.29
C ALA A 119 -26.82 5.42 21.06
N GLY A 120 -25.68 5.53 21.72
CA GLY A 120 -25.22 6.74 22.39
C GLY A 120 -24.94 7.89 21.42
N CYS A 121 -24.14 7.62 20.39
CA CYS A 121 -23.81 8.54 19.30
C CYS A 121 -25.07 9.01 18.55
N ALA A 122 -25.96 8.09 18.20
CA ALA A 122 -27.25 8.43 17.59
C ALA A 122 -28.12 9.32 18.50
N ASN A 123 -28.17 9.06 19.81
CA ASN A 123 -28.88 9.94 20.75
C ASN A 123 -28.20 11.31 20.90
N LEU A 124 -26.87 11.41 20.89
CA LEU A 124 -26.15 12.70 20.90
C LEU A 124 -26.46 13.52 19.66
N ARG A 125 -26.43 12.92 18.46
CA ARG A 125 -26.83 13.54 17.20
C ARG A 125 -28.29 14.00 17.22
N ALA A 126 -29.17 13.31 17.97
CA ALA A 126 -30.56 13.70 18.20
C ALA A 126 -30.77 14.71 19.36
N GLY A 127 -29.73 15.13 20.08
CA GLY A 127 -29.82 15.99 21.27
C GLY A 127 -30.46 15.32 22.50
N ARG A 128 -30.61 13.99 22.51
CA ARG A 128 -31.24 13.17 23.56
C ARG A 128 -30.19 12.81 24.63
N PHE A 129 -29.72 13.83 25.38
CA PHE A 129 -28.52 13.71 26.22
C PHE A 129 -28.66 12.72 27.41
N ALA A 130 -29.86 12.54 27.96
CA ALA A 130 -30.08 11.62 29.09
C ALA A 130 -30.01 10.15 28.63
N GLU A 131 -30.62 9.87 27.48
CA GLU A 131 -30.61 8.60 26.79
C GLU A 131 -29.20 8.27 26.28
N ALA A 132 -28.50 9.26 25.71
CA ALA A 132 -27.09 9.13 25.34
C ALA A 132 -26.21 8.77 26.54
N LEU A 133 -26.35 9.47 27.68
CA LEU A 133 -25.61 9.16 28.90
C LEU A 133 -25.86 7.71 29.35
N GLN A 134 -27.12 7.27 29.40
CA GLN A 134 -27.46 5.90 29.81
C GLN A 134 -26.82 4.83 28.92
N MET A 135 -26.85 5.03 27.59
CA MET A 135 -26.23 4.09 26.65
C MET A 135 -24.71 4.11 26.75
N LEU A 136 -24.08 5.30 26.70
CA LEU A 136 -22.61 5.43 26.72
C LEU A 136 -22.00 4.99 28.05
N GLN A 137 -22.71 5.15 29.17
CA GLN A 137 -22.29 4.60 30.46
C GLN A 137 -22.26 3.06 30.41
N SER A 138 -23.31 2.45 29.86
CA SER A 138 -23.38 0.99 29.66
C SER A 138 -22.25 0.50 28.75
N CYS A 139 -21.83 1.28 27.74
CA CYS A 139 -20.65 0.98 26.93
C CYS A 139 -19.35 1.03 27.75
N ARG A 140 -19.14 2.08 28.56
CA ARG A 140 -17.92 2.23 29.38
C ARG A 140 -17.76 1.12 30.42
N ASP A 141 -18.87 0.69 31.02
CA ASP A 141 -18.88 -0.37 32.03
C ASP A 141 -18.53 -1.76 31.45
N LEU A 142 -18.57 -1.91 30.12
CA LEU A 142 -18.18 -3.12 29.39
C LEU A 142 -16.75 -3.04 28.82
N ASP A 143 -16.27 -1.85 28.46
CA ASP A 143 -14.94 -1.63 27.86
C ASP A 143 -14.44 -0.20 28.18
N PRO A 144 -13.65 -0.02 29.25
CA PRO A 144 -13.32 1.31 29.78
C PRO A 144 -12.18 2.02 29.03
N ASP A 145 -11.39 1.28 28.25
CA ASP A 145 -10.13 1.75 27.65
C ASP A 145 -10.31 2.40 26.26
N VAL A 146 -11.53 2.73 25.87
CA VAL A 146 -11.83 3.44 24.62
C VAL A 146 -11.98 4.93 24.88
N ALA A 147 -10.99 5.72 24.43
CA ALA A 147 -10.98 7.17 24.56
C ALA A 147 -12.27 7.81 24.00
N ALA A 148 -12.71 7.37 22.81
CA ALA A 148 -13.92 7.87 22.18
C ALA A 148 -15.20 7.66 23.02
N VAL A 149 -15.34 6.57 23.78
CA VAL A 149 -16.50 6.34 24.67
C VAL A 149 -16.53 7.36 25.81
N ASN A 150 -15.38 7.57 26.45
CA ASN A 150 -15.23 8.57 27.52
C ASN A 150 -15.45 10.00 26.99
N TYR A 151 -15.11 10.27 25.72
CA TYR A 151 -15.33 11.56 25.08
C TYR A 151 -16.82 11.82 24.81
N GLN A 152 -17.53 10.86 24.22
CA GLN A 152 -18.98 10.96 24.02
C GLN A 152 -19.74 11.04 25.37
N LEU A 153 -19.29 10.33 26.41
CA LEU A 153 -19.81 10.47 27.78
C LEU A 153 -19.69 11.90 28.31
N GLY A 154 -18.51 12.51 28.18
CA GLY A 154 -18.29 13.89 28.60
C GLY A 154 -19.20 14.87 27.84
N LEU A 155 -19.48 14.62 26.55
CA LEU A 155 -20.45 15.42 25.79
C LEU A 155 -21.89 15.24 26.32
N ALA A 156 -22.30 14.02 26.67
CA ALA A 156 -23.62 13.76 27.26
C ALA A 156 -23.79 14.46 28.62
N HIS A 157 -22.84 14.29 29.54
CA HIS A 157 -22.83 14.99 30.82
C HIS A 157 -22.80 16.53 30.68
N GLN A 158 -22.01 17.06 29.73
CA GLN A 158 -21.96 18.50 29.43
C GLN A 158 -23.29 19.03 28.85
N GLY A 159 -24.05 18.21 28.13
CA GLY A 159 -25.40 18.53 27.65
C GLY A 159 -26.45 18.55 28.77
N LEU A 160 -26.24 17.77 29.83
CA LEU A 160 -27.09 17.72 31.03
C LEU A 160 -26.68 18.71 32.14
N ASP A 161 -25.59 19.47 31.96
CA ASP A 161 -24.97 20.32 33.00
C ASP A 161 -24.43 19.53 34.22
N HIS A 162 -24.11 18.25 34.03
CA HIS A 162 -23.44 17.39 35.03
C HIS A 162 -21.92 17.62 34.95
N LEU A 163 -21.47 18.80 35.41
CA LEU A 163 -20.15 19.32 35.04
C LEU A 163 -18.96 18.54 35.62
N GLU A 164 -19.01 18.13 36.89
CA GLU A 164 -17.92 17.35 37.51
C GLU A 164 -17.78 15.95 36.90
N ASP A 165 -18.89 15.31 36.52
CA ASP A 165 -18.86 14.05 35.78
C ASP A 165 -18.25 14.24 34.38
N ALA A 166 -18.60 15.32 33.68
CA ALA A 166 -18.02 15.66 32.38
C ALA A 166 -16.50 15.93 32.48
N ILE A 167 -16.07 16.65 33.53
CA ILE A 167 -14.66 16.88 33.86
C ILE A 167 -13.92 15.55 34.02
N SER A 168 -14.45 14.63 34.84
CA SER A 168 -13.85 13.30 35.04
C SER A 168 -13.81 12.49 33.74
N ALA A 169 -14.90 12.47 32.96
CA ALA A 169 -14.96 11.73 31.71
C ALA A 169 -13.91 12.22 30.70
N PHE A 170 -13.77 13.54 30.50
CA PHE A 170 -12.72 14.08 29.62
C PHE A 170 -11.31 13.86 30.17
N GLN A 171 -11.10 13.84 31.49
CA GLN A 171 -9.81 13.46 32.08
C GLN A 171 -9.44 11.99 31.80
N ASP A 172 -10.40 11.07 31.75
CA ASP A 172 -10.16 9.69 31.32
C ASP A 172 -9.81 9.57 29.83
N VAL A 173 -10.43 10.37 28.95
CA VAL A 173 -9.99 10.47 27.53
C VAL A 173 -8.52 10.86 27.45
N ILE A 174 -8.11 11.84 28.27
CA ILE A 174 -6.75 12.38 28.31
C ILE A 174 -5.76 11.38 28.93
N ARG A 175 -6.22 10.53 29.86
CA ARG A 175 -5.39 9.45 30.43
C ARG A 175 -5.09 8.35 29.39
N LEU A 176 -6.06 8.03 28.54
CA LEU A 176 -5.93 7.01 27.49
C LEU A 176 -5.19 7.55 26.26
N GLU A 177 -5.55 8.75 25.82
CA GLU A 177 -4.98 9.45 24.68
C GLU A 177 -4.56 10.88 25.12
N PRO A 178 -3.32 11.05 25.63
CA PRO A 178 -2.82 12.34 26.14
C PRO A 178 -2.91 13.52 25.19
N ASN A 179 -3.02 13.24 23.88
CA ASN A 179 -3.13 14.21 22.80
C ASN A 179 -4.49 14.16 22.06
N HIS A 180 -5.54 13.53 22.60
CA HIS A 180 -6.85 13.42 21.91
C HIS A 180 -7.38 14.81 21.45
N PRO A 181 -7.69 15.00 20.16
CA PRO A 181 -7.74 16.33 19.53
C PRO A 181 -8.76 17.29 20.17
N ALA A 182 -9.91 16.77 20.63
CA ALA A 182 -10.97 17.57 21.23
C ALA A 182 -11.10 17.44 22.76
N ALA A 183 -10.34 16.55 23.42
CA ALA A 183 -10.61 16.18 24.83
C ALA A 183 -10.29 17.32 25.81
N HIS A 184 -9.09 17.90 25.70
CA HIS A 184 -8.67 19.00 26.55
C HIS A 184 -9.52 20.27 26.34
N TYR A 185 -10.08 20.48 25.14
CA TYR A 185 -11.03 21.56 24.89
C TYR A 185 -12.33 21.36 25.66
N ALA A 186 -12.93 20.19 25.52
CA ALA A 186 -14.19 19.85 26.18
C ALA A 186 -14.02 19.82 27.72
N LEU A 187 -12.88 19.32 28.21
CA LEU A 187 -12.46 19.46 29.62
C LEU A 187 -12.40 20.93 30.05
N SER A 188 -11.74 21.81 29.28
CA SER A 188 -11.67 23.24 29.62
C SER A 188 -13.04 23.90 29.66
N ARG A 189 -13.95 23.57 28.72
CA ARG A 189 -15.33 24.06 28.72
C ARG A 189 -16.12 23.60 29.94
N ALA A 190 -15.92 22.35 30.38
CA ALA A 190 -16.56 21.82 31.58
C ALA A 190 -16.00 22.46 32.86
N LEU A 191 -14.67 22.57 32.98
CA LEU A 191 -13.99 23.26 34.11
C LEU A 191 -14.40 24.74 34.22
N MET A 192 -14.50 25.45 33.10
CA MET A 192 -14.94 26.85 33.07
C MET A 192 -16.39 27.00 33.59
N ARG A 193 -17.30 26.14 33.12
CA ARG A 193 -18.70 26.13 33.61
C ARG A 193 -18.78 25.77 35.11
N ALA A 194 -17.87 24.92 35.60
CA ALA A 194 -17.77 24.56 37.02
C ALA A 194 -17.07 25.64 37.89
N GLY A 195 -16.65 26.77 37.31
CA GLY A 195 -15.93 27.84 38.02
C GLY A 195 -14.48 27.53 38.37
N ARG A 196 -13.92 26.42 37.85
CA ARG A 196 -12.55 25.96 38.12
C ARG A 196 -11.55 26.61 37.16
N GLU A 197 -11.52 27.94 37.17
CA GLU A 197 -10.83 28.76 36.16
C GLU A 197 -9.37 28.38 35.91
N ASP A 198 -8.54 28.18 36.94
CA ASP A 198 -7.10 27.97 36.74
C ASP A 198 -6.77 26.54 36.25
N GLU A 199 -7.64 25.58 36.53
CA GLU A 199 -7.60 24.26 35.90
C GLU A 199 -8.13 24.34 34.47
N SER A 200 -9.18 25.13 34.22
CA SER A 200 -9.67 25.41 32.87
C SER A 200 -8.62 26.09 32.00
N LYS A 201 -7.83 27.02 32.55
CA LYS A 201 -6.72 27.68 31.84
C LYS A 201 -5.66 26.65 31.48
N LYS A 202 -5.21 25.81 32.43
CA LYS A 202 -4.25 24.72 32.16
C LYS A 202 -4.77 23.69 31.16
N ALA A 203 -6.05 23.33 31.22
CA ALA A 203 -6.69 22.42 30.25
C ALA A 203 -6.81 23.09 28.87
N LEU A 204 -7.10 24.39 28.79
CA LEU A 204 -7.16 25.14 27.54
C LEU A 204 -5.76 25.43 26.97
N GLU A 205 -4.75 25.64 27.81
CA GLU A 205 -3.33 25.73 27.46
C GLU A 205 -2.84 24.37 26.94
N ARG A 206 -3.14 23.27 27.64
CA ARG A 206 -2.76 21.93 27.19
C ARG A 206 -3.54 21.53 25.94
N HIS A 207 -4.81 21.91 25.82
CA HIS A 207 -5.52 21.86 24.54
C HIS A 207 -4.74 22.65 23.51
N ASN A 208 -4.40 23.92 23.74
CA ASN A 208 -3.66 24.75 22.79
C ASN A 208 -2.23 24.24 22.45
N GLN A 209 -1.59 23.44 23.31
CA GLN A 209 -0.32 22.76 23.06
C GLN A 209 -0.47 21.44 22.29
N ILE A 210 -1.55 20.70 22.52
CA ILE A 210 -1.90 19.50 21.73
C ILE A 210 -2.38 19.93 20.35
N ARG A 211 -3.15 21.02 20.37
CA ARG A 211 -3.35 22.05 19.34
C ARG A 211 -2.06 22.81 18.95
N ALA A 212 -0.87 22.29 19.31
CA ALA A 212 0.43 22.46 18.62
C ALA A 212 1.29 21.17 18.18
N ALA A 213 0.84 19.87 18.21
CA ALA A 213 1.25 18.75 17.28
C ALA A 213 0.24 17.93 16.30
N GLN A 214 -1.04 18.29 15.98
CA GLN A 214 -2.08 17.62 15.12
C GLN A 214 -3.20 18.51 14.38
N GLN A 215 -3.09 19.06 13.11
CA GLN A 215 -4.04 19.97 12.29
C GLN A 215 -4.92 19.26 11.24
N SER A 216 -6.16 19.68 10.86
CA SER A 216 -7.23 20.55 11.43
C SER A 216 -8.72 20.02 11.41
N ALA A 217 -9.29 19.50 12.51
CA ALA A 217 -10.34 18.50 12.33
C ALA A 217 -11.64 19.17 11.93
N SER A 218 -12.20 18.66 10.83
CA SER A 218 -13.62 18.36 10.80
C SER A 218 -13.93 17.44 11.99
N LEU A 219 -14.14 18.04 13.16
CA LEU A 219 -14.62 17.38 14.37
C LEU A 219 -16.12 17.09 14.20
N THR A 220 -16.47 16.48 13.08
CA THR A 220 -17.81 16.01 12.80
C THR A 220 -18.13 14.88 13.79
N PRO A 221 -19.41 14.57 14.00
CA PRO A 221 -19.81 13.38 14.72
C PRO A 221 -19.08 12.13 14.20
N GLU A 222 -19.00 11.90 12.88
CA GLU A 222 -18.33 10.73 12.29
C GLU A 222 -16.87 10.60 12.73
N VAL A 223 -16.10 11.69 12.72
CA VAL A 223 -14.67 11.68 13.07
C VAL A 223 -14.47 11.51 14.59
N LEU A 224 -15.32 12.14 15.40
CA LEU A 224 -15.30 12.02 16.87
C LEU A 224 -15.87 10.67 17.37
N GLU A 225 -16.65 9.99 16.54
CA GLU A 225 -17.22 8.67 16.82
C GLU A 225 -16.33 7.53 16.31
N ARG A 226 -15.46 7.81 15.32
CA ARG A 226 -14.66 6.78 14.64
C ARG A 226 -13.74 6.04 15.61
N CYS A 227 -14.07 4.79 15.88
CA CYS A 227 -13.29 3.88 16.72
C CYS A 227 -13.55 2.42 16.34
N LYS A 228 -13.09 1.47 17.17
CA LYS A 228 -13.30 0.02 16.99
C LYS A 228 -14.78 -0.42 16.96
N TYR A 229 -15.72 0.47 17.29
CA TYR A 229 -17.17 0.20 17.32
C TYR A 229 -17.95 0.73 16.11
N THR A 230 -17.38 1.66 15.34
CA THR A 230 -17.97 2.16 14.09
C THR A 230 -17.48 1.39 12.86
N GLN A 231 -16.60 0.41 13.05
CA GLN A 231 -16.20 -0.56 12.04
C GLN A 231 -17.30 -1.64 11.93
N ALA A 232 -17.53 -2.18 10.74
CA ALA A 232 -18.43 -3.32 10.58
C ALA A 232 -17.85 -4.57 11.26
N VAL A 233 -18.58 -5.11 12.23
CA VAL A 233 -18.26 -6.36 12.90
C VAL A 233 -18.58 -7.50 11.95
N VAL A 234 -17.56 -8.03 11.28
CA VAL A 234 -17.65 -9.34 10.63
C VAL A 234 -17.95 -10.38 11.72
N PRO A 235 -18.84 -11.37 11.48
CA PRO A 235 -19.06 -12.49 12.40
C PRO A 235 -17.80 -13.33 12.64
N GLN A 236 -16.92 -12.90 13.56
CA GLN A 236 -15.67 -13.58 13.89
C GLN A 236 -15.89 -14.84 14.73
N LYS A 237 -16.52 -15.84 14.12
CA LYS A 237 -16.28 -17.24 14.44
C LYS A 237 -15.15 -17.71 13.53
N ILE A 238 -13.91 -17.66 14.01
CA ILE A 238 -12.77 -18.30 13.35
C ILE A 238 -13.17 -19.77 13.09
N PRO A 239 -13.31 -20.21 11.82
CA PRO A 239 -13.90 -21.50 11.52
C PRO A 239 -12.82 -22.56 11.64
N LYS A 240 -12.80 -23.26 12.78
CA LYS A 240 -11.86 -24.38 13.01
C LYS A 240 -11.87 -25.35 11.82
N PRO A 241 -10.73 -26.00 11.51
CA PRO A 241 -10.66 -27.12 10.58
C PRO A 241 -11.78 -28.13 10.83
N ASP A 242 -12.26 -28.80 9.79
CA ASP A 242 -13.17 -29.94 10.00
C ASP A 242 -12.43 -30.98 10.86
N PRO A 243 -12.97 -31.42 12.02
CA PRO A 243 -12.24 -32.30 12.94
C PRO A 243 -12.00 -33.72 12.38
N VAL A 244 -12.65 -34.08 11.27
CA VAL A 244 -12.39 -35.29 10.47
C VAL A 244 -11.50 -34.95 9.28
N GLY A 245 -11.80 -33.86 8.56
CA GLY A 245 -11.13 -33.46 7.32
C GLY A 245 -11.57 -34.29 6.10
N VAL A 246 -11.00 -33.98 4.93
CA VAL A 246 -11.13 -34.86 3.75
C VAL A 246 -10.12 -36.00 3.81
N LYS A 247 -10.42 -37.11 3.13
CA LYS A 247 -9.65 -38.35 3.25
C LYS A 247 -8.49 -38.41 2.25
N VAL A 248 -7.42 -37.68 2.56
CA VAL A 248 -6.13 -37.72 1.84
C VAL A 248 -5.37 -39.02 2.09
N ARG A 249 -4.62 -39.49 1.09
CA ARG A 249 -3.48 -40.40 1.25
C ARG A 249 -2.38 -40.05 0.25
N PHE A 250 -1.13 -39.97 0.69
CA PHE A 250 0.01 -39.85 -0.22
C PHE A 250 0.45 -41.22 -0.75
N VAL A 251 0.80 -41.26 -2.04
CA VAL A 251 1.18 -42.46 -2.80
C VAL A 251 2.52 -42.22 -3.51
N ASP A 252 3.45 -43.18 -3.40
CA ASP A 252 4.74 -43.10 -4.09
C ASP A 252 4.54 -43.30 -5.61
N ALA A 253 4.59 -42.18 -6.34
CA ALA A 253 4.44 -42.08 -7.78
C ALA A 253 5.79 -41.99 -8.52
N THR A 254 6.92 -42.09 -7.80
CA THR A 254 8.30 -41.88 -8.29
C THR A 254 8.61 -42.64 -9.59
N ALA A 255 8.15 -43.89 -9.69
CA ALA A 255 8.39 -44.75 -10.86
C ALA A 255 7.69 -44.25 -12.13
N THR A 256 6.56 -43.56 -12.01
CA THR A 256 5.85 -42.89 -13.12
C THR A 256 6.48 -41.53 -13.42
N ALA A 257 6.76 -40.76 -12.36
CA ALA A 257 7.24 -39.39 -12.43
C ALA A 257 8.62 -39.26 -13.09
N PHE A 258 9.61 -39.96 -12.52
CA PHE A 258 11.03 -39.87 -12.91
C PHE A 258 11.56 -41.14 -13.58
N GLY A 259 10.86 -42.28 -13.42
CA GLY A 259 11.32 -43.58 -13.91
C GLY A 259 12.65 -43.99 -13.27
N ALA A 260 13.48 -44.72 -14.01
CA ALA A 260 14.78 -45.20 -13.53
C ALA A 260 15.80 -44.08 -13.21
N ALA A 261 15.53 -42.83 -13.60
CA ALA A 261 16.42 -41.69 -13.36
C ALA A 261 16.25 -41.06 -11.96
N ALA A 262 15.22 -41.45 -11.18
CA ALA A 262 14.90 -40.89 -9.86
C ALA A 262 16.12 -40.79 -8.91
N GLY A 263 16.97 -41.82 -8.89
CA GLY A 263 18.17 -41.88 -8.05
C GLY A 263 19.30 -40.94 -8.45
N ASN A 264 19.29 -40.41 -9.68
CA ASN A 264 20.28 -39.45 -10.18
C ASN A 264 19.97 -38.04 -9.71
N TYR A 265 18.68 -37.71 -9.55
CA TYR A 265 18.24 -36.38 -9.16
C TYR A 265 18.30 -36.19 -7.64
N ARG A 266 18.66 -34.98 -7.20
CA ARG A 266 18.87 -34.59 -5.79
C ARG A 266 18.44 -33.14 -5.57
N GLY A 267 18.14 -32.79 -4.33
CA GLY A 267 17.97 -31.39 -3.95
C GLY A 267 19.31 -30.64 -3.86
N PRO A 268 19.28 -29.31 -3.65
CA PRO A 268 18.09 -28.50 -3.36
C PRO A 268 17.12 -28.40 -4.54
N ILE A 269 15.84 -28.18 -4.24
CA ILE A 269 14.74 -28.23 -5.20
C ILE A 269 14.20 -26.80 -5.38
N GLY A 270 14.19 -26.31 -6.62
CA GLY A 270 13.36 -25.18 -7.04
C GLY A 270 12.08 -25.67 -7.74
N VAL A 271 10.98 -24.96 -7.54
CA VAL A 271 9.73 -25.14 -8.29
C VAL A 271 9.48 -23.86 -9.10
N LEU A 272 9.23 -23.98 -10.39
CA LEU A 272 8.95 -22.84 -11.27
C LEU A 272 8.09 -23.23 -12.47
N ASP A 273 7.25 -22.31 -12.90
CA ASP A 273 6.49 -22.37 -14.16
C ASP A 273 7.22 -21.51 -15.21
N TYR A 274 8.35 -22.00 -15.72
CA TYR A 274 9.32 -21.21 -16.50
C TYR A 274 8.80 -20.61 -17.82
N ASN A 275 7.57 -20.94 -18.22
CA ASN A 275 6.95 -20.53 -19.46
C ASN A 275 5.47 -20.14 -19.34
N HIS A 276 4.96 -20.01 -18.11
CA HIS A 276 3.59 -19.59 -17.77
C HIS A 276 2.49 -20.43 -18.44
N ASP A 277 2.61 -21.76 -18.37
CA ASP A 277 1.55 -22.70 -18.79
C ASP A 277 0.89 -23.48 -17.64
N ASP A 278 1.03 -22.96 -16.42
CA ASP A 278 0.44 -23.45 -15.17
C ASP A 278 0.97 -24.83 -14.70
N ARG A 279 2.03 -25.35 -15.33
CA ARG A 279 2.68 -26.64 -14.96
C ARG A 279 3.97 -26.43 -14.15
N ASN A 280 3.84 -26.55 -12.84
CA ASN A 280 4.93 -26.53 -11.87
C ASN A 280 6.09 -27.49 -12.24
N SER A 281 7.17 -26.96 -12.79
CA SER A 281 8.37 -27.72 -13.20
C SER A 281 9.46 -27.67 -12.12
N LEU A 282 10.42 -28.59 -12.17
CA LEU A 282 11.44 -28.76 -11.12
C LEU A 282 12.84 -28.35 -11.59
N PHE A 283 13.57 -27.63 -10.75
CA PHE A 283 15.00 -27.39 -10.94
C PHE A 283 15.82 -28.06 -9.83
N VAL A 284 16.68 -29.00 -10.22
CA VAL A 284 17.30 -29.98 -9.30
C VAL A 284 18.72 -30.33 -9.71
N ALA A 285 19.52 -30.84 -8.79
CA ALA A 285 20.86 -31.34 -9.08
C ALA A 285 20.79 -32.73 -9.76
N GLU A 286 21.67 -32.99 -10.73
CA GLU A 286 21.83 -34.32 -11.36
C GLU A 286 23.25 -34.86 -11.09
N GLY A 287 23.32 -35.89 -10.25
CA GLY A 287 24.57 -36.41 -9.72
C GLY A 287 25.35 -35.36 -8.92
N THR A 288 26.65 -35.27 -9.18
CA THR A 288 27.57 -34.28 -8.56
C THR A 288 28.04 -33.20 -9.53
N ASN A 289 27.52 -33.15 -10.76
CA ASN A 289 28.20 -32.46 -11.86
C ASN A 289 27.47 -31.21 -12.36
N GLY A 290 26.21 -31.01 -11.95
CA GLY A 290 25.41 -29.92 -12.45
C GLY A 290 23.96 -29.90 -11.98
N PHE A 291 23.24 -28.89 -12.45
CA PHE A 291 21.80 -28.71 -12.26
C PHE A 291 21.04 -28.85 -13.58
N ARG A 292 19.75 -29.16 -13.49
CA ARG A 292 18.89 -29.35 -14.65
C ARG A 292 17.44 -29.00 -14.36
N LEU A 293 16.77 -28.46 -15.38
CA LEU A 293 15.33 -28.32 -15.45
C LEU A 293 14.68 -29.65 -15.85
N LEU A 294 13.66 -30.06 -15.10
CA LEU A 294 12.75 -31.14 -15.43
C LEU A 294 11.37 -30.55 -15.75
N ASP A 295 11.02 -30.49 -17.04
CA ASP A 295 9.71 -30.08 -17.57
C ASP A 295 8.62 -31.05 -17.09
N ASN A 296 7.58 -30.50 -16.46
CA ASN A 296 6.49 -31.26 -15.88
C ASN A 296 5.39 -31.56 -16.90
N ARG A 297 5.27 -32.80 -17.35
CA ARG A 297 4.20 -33.25 -18.25
C ARG A 297 3.11 -33.98 -17.47
N ASN A 298 2.39 -33.23 -16.63
CA ASN A 298 1.25 -33.71 -15.85
C ASN A 298 1.65 -34.85 -14.88
N GLY A 299 2.52 -34.53 -13.92
CA GLY A 299 3.12 -35.47 -12.96
C GLY A 299 4.32 -36.26 -13.50
N VAL A 300 4.61 -36.15 -14.80
CA VAL A 300 5.70 -36.87 -15.48
C VAL A 300 6.83 -35.90 -15.86
N PHE A 301 7.90 -35.91 -15.08
CA PHE A 301 9.03 -35.01 -15.24
C PHE A 301 10.00 -35.50 -16.31
N LYS A 302 10.48 -34.60 -17.18
CA LYS A 302 11.42 -34.94 -18.26
C LYS A 302 12.59 -33.94 -18.34
N PRO A 303 13.84 -34.41 -18.47
CA PRO A 303 15.00 -33.52 -18.58
C PRO A 303 14.93 -32.65 -19.84
N VAL A 304 15.06 -31.35 -19.66
CA VAL A 304 15.13 -30.35 -20.76
C VAL A 304 16.46 -29.59 -20.67
N ALA A 305 16.95 -29.18 -21.84
CA ALA A 305 18.25 -28.55 -22.06
C ALA A 305 19.47 -29.40 -21.62
N ASP A 306 20.66 -28.88 -21.87
CA ASP A 306 21.92 -29.47 -21.42
C ASP A 306 22.07 -29.40 -19.89
N LEU A 307 22.96 -30.21 -19.34
CA LEU A 307 23.29 -30.17 -17.92
C LEU A 307 24.05 -28.86 -17.62
N LEU A 308 23.52 -28.02 -16.73
CA LEU A 308 24.17 -26.78 -16.32
C LEU A 308 25.31 -27.12 -15.36
N PRO A 309 26.59 -26.83 -15.70
CA PRO A 309 27.73 -27.29 -14.91
C PRO A 309 27.76 -26.63 -13.53
N ALA A 310 28.10 -27.41 -12.51
CA ALA A 310 28.29 -26.92 -11.13
C ALA A 310 29.59 -27.47 -10.53
N PRO A 311 30.34 -26.67 -9.73
CA PRO A 311 31.41 -27.15 -8.86
C PRO A 311 30.98 -28.40 -8.05
N PRO A 312 31.61 -29.57 -8.22
CA PRO A 312 31.15 -30.82 -7.59
C PRO A 312 31.23 -30.86 -6.07
N ASP A 313 31.97 -29.93 -5.46
CA ASP A 313 32.10 -29.78 -4.02
C ASP A 313 31.40 -28.52 -3.48
N GLY A 314 30.58 -27.83 -4.30
CA GLY A 314 29.96 -26.54 -3.99
C GLY A 314 28.99 -26.52 -2.80
N GLN A 315 28.47 -27.70 -2.42
CA GLN A 315 27.57 -27.93 -1.28
C GLN A 315 26.34 -27.01 -1.27
N TYR A 316 25.47 -27.21 -2.28
CA TYR A 316 24.25 -26.43 -2.45
C TYR A 316 23.15 -26.83 -1.46
N THR A 317 22.45 -25.83 -0.92
CA THR A 317 21.48 -26.00 0.18
C THR A 317 20.09 -25.45 -0.12
N ARG A 318 19.96 -24.47 -1.03
CA ARG A 318 18.68 -23.84 -1.36
C ARG A 318 18.64 -23.34 -2.80
N VAL A 319 17.47 -23.40 -3.42
CA VAL A 319 17.16 -22.66 -4.65
C VAL A 319 16.23 -21.49 -4.27
N LEU A 320 16.54 -20.31 -4.79
CA LEU A 320 15.70 -19.12 -4.76
C LEU A 320 15.09 -18.94 -6.16
N VAL A 321 13.79 -18.63 -6.23
CA VAL A 321 13.00 -18.55 -7.46
C VAL A 321 12.25 -17.22 -7.48
N GLY A 322 12.30 -16.51 -8.61
CA GLY A 322 11.51 -15.30 -8.87
C GLY A 322 12.01 -14.58 -10.11
N ASP A 323 11.31 -13.56 -10.58
CA ASP A 323 11.82 -12.70 -11.65
C ASP A 323 12.95 -11.82 -11.11
N LEU A 324 14.19 -12.17 -11.47
CA LEU A 324 15.41 -11.50 -11.01
C LEU A 324 15.92 -10.46 -12.01
N ASN A 325 15.25 -10.29 -13.15
CA ASN A 325 15.69 -9.41 -14.25
C ASN A 325 14.59 -8.48 -14.82
N ASN A 326 13.36 -8.59 -14.32
CA ASN A 326 12.14 -7.91 -14.75
C ASN A 326 11.73 -8.16 -16.22
N ASP A 327 12.01 -9.35 -16.79
CA ASP A 327 11.49 -9.79 -18.10
C ASP A 327 10.19 -10.61 -18.05
N ARG A 328 9.60 -10.73 -16.85
CA ARG A 328 8.37 -11.48 -16.51
C ARG A 328 8.49 -13.00 -16.46
N PHE A 329 9.71 -13.56 -16.37
CA PHE A 329 9.89 -15.01 -16.18
C PHE A 329 10.82 -15.32 -15.00
N GLU A 330 10.57 -16.47 -14.37
CA GLU A 330 11.27 -16.92 -13.17
C GLU A 330 12.73 -17.35 -13.45
N ASP A 331 13.66 -16.59 -12.89
CA ASP A 331 15.09 -16.90 -12.82
C ASP A 331 15.47 -17.52 -11.48
N LEU A 332 16.67 -18.12 -11.42
CA LEU A 332 17.13 -18.88 -10.26
C LEU A 332 18.47 -18.40 -9.68
N VAL A 333 18.56 -18.41 -8.35
CA VAL A 333 19.83 -18.38 -7.61
C VAL A 333 19.93 -19.61 -6.74
N VAL A 334 21.02 -20.36 -6.85
CA VAL A 334 21.30 -21.54 -6.03
C VAL A 334 22.33 -21.17 -4.98
N LEU A 335 21.94 -21.25 -3.70
CA LEU A 335 22.82 -21.01 -2.57
C LEU A 335 23.65 -22.26 -2.24
N GLY A 336 24.92 -22.06 -1.87
CA GLY A 336 25.79 -23.16 -1.44
C GLY A 336 26.97 -22.72 -0.59
N GLU A 337 27.47 -23.63 0.24
CA GLU A 337 28.44 -23.35 1.30
C GLU A 337 29.83 -22.97 0.79
N LYS A 338 30.20 -23.36 -0.44
CA LYS A 338 31.47 -22.98 -1.08
C LYS A 338 31.33 -22.10 -2.32
N SER A 339 30.15 -22.11 -2.93
CA SER A 339 29.82 -21.25 -4.06
C SER A 339 28.31 -21.18 -4.23
N SER A 340 27.77 -19.98 -4.47
CA SER A 340 26.41 -19.81 -4.97
C SER A 340 26.42 -19.55 -6.48
N LEU A 341 25.40 -20.02 -7.18
CA LEU A 341 25.24 -19.93 -8.63
C LEU A 341 24.02 -19.06 -8.99
N ALA A 342 24.02 -18.47 -10.19
CA ALA A 342 22.85 -17.82 -10.78
C ALA A 342 22.57 -18.40 -12.17
N PHE A 343 21.31 -18.63 -12.50
CA PHE A 343 20.88 -19.14 -13.79
C PHE A 343 19.75 -18.28 -14.35
N ARG A 344 19.93 -17.79 -15.58
CA ARG A 344 18.88 -17.10 -16.33
C ARG A 344 18.14 -18.06 -17.25
N PHE A 345 16.82 -17.99 -17.29
CA PHE A 345 15.97 -18.86 -18.10
C PHE A 345 15.51 -18.21 -19.41
N ALA A 346 14.89 -19.04 -20.25
CA ALA A 346 14.13 -18.63 -21.41
C ALA A 346 12.87 -19.51 -21.49
N THR A 347 11.80 -19.00 -22.10
CA THR A 347 10.46 -19.62 -22.16
C THR A 347 10.39 -20.98 -22.88
N ASN A 348 11.50 -21.47 -23.43
CA ASN A 348 11.64 -22.82 -24.00
C ASN A 348 12.38 -23.81 -23.08
N GLY A 349 12.66 -23.42 -21.83
CA GLY A 349 13.36 -24.23 -20.84
C GLY A 349 14.89 -24.24 -20.98
N ALA A 350 15.45 -23.47 -21.92
CA ALA A 350 16.90 -23.30 -22.04
C ALA A 350 17.41 -22.28 -21.01
N ALA A 351 18.29 -22.74 -20.11
CA ALA A 351 18.91 -21.90 -19.09
C ALA A 351 20.39 -21.60 -19.43
N ARG A 352 20.93 -20.55 -18.81
CA ARG A 352 22.33 -20.12 -18.94
C ARG A 352 22.94 -19.82 -17.58
N ASP A 353 24.19 -20.25 -17.36
CA ASP A 353 24.99 -19.79 -16.22
C ASP A 353 25.21 -18.28 -16.31
N TRP A 354 24.73 -17.56 -15.29
CA TRP A 354 24.86 -16.13 -15.11
C TRP A 354 25.73 -15.78 -13.90
N THR A 355 26.32 -16.76 -13.20
CA THR A 355 27.04 -16.61 -11.92
C THR A 355 28.21 -15.62 -11.94
N ALA A 356 28.86 -15.47 -13.11
CA ALA A 356 29.89 -14.46 -13.32
C ALA A 356 29.32 -13.09 -13.69
N ALA A 357 28.28 -13.04 -14.53
CA ALA A 357 27.64 -11.81 -14.99
C ALA A 357 26.79 -11.14 -13.90
N SER A 358 26.27 -11.92 -12.94
CA SER A 358 25.53 -11.45 -11.76
C SER A 358 26.42 -10.86 -10.67
N GLY A 359 27.75 -10.89 -10.82
CA GLY A 359 28.71 -10.45 -9.81
C GLY A 359 28.86 -11.40 -8.61
N LEU A 360 28.01 -12.42 -8.45
CA LEU A 360 28.03 -13.34 -7.30
C LEU A 360 29.38 -14.06 -7.13
N LYS A 361 30.00 -14.45 -8.25
CA LYS A 361 31.35 -15.04 -8.28
C LYS A 361 32.43 -14.09 -7.75
N SER A 362 32.39 -12.82 -8.14
CA SER A 362 33.32 -11.78 -7.67
C SER A 362 33.06 -11.34 -6.23
N LEU A 363 31.80 -11.38 -5.78
CA LEU A 363 31.40 -11.16 -4.40
C LEU A 363 31.73 -12.33 -3.46
N GLY A 364 32.20 -13.46 -4.01
CA GLY A 364 32.46 -14.69 -3.27
C GLY A 364 31.23 -15.17 -2.49
N LEU A 365 30.04 -15.13 -3.10
CA LEU A 365 28.82 -15.47 -2.36
C LEU A 365 28.82 -16.96 -1.98
N VAL A 366 28.85 -17.18 -0.68
CA VAL A 366 28.64 -18.47 -0.02
C VAL A 366 27.52 -18.32 1.01
N ALA A 367 26.63 -19.30 1.08
CA ALA A 367 25.45 -19.23 1.94
C ALA A 367 24.96 -20.63 2.33
N THR A 368 24.44 -20.77 3.55
CA THR A 368 23.73 -21.98 4.02
C THR A 368 22.22 -21.87 3.84
N ASP A 369 21.66 -20.67 3.94
CA ASP A 369 20.24 -20.38 3.73
C ASP A 369 20.05 -18.94 3.22
N GLY A 370 18.87 -18.60 2.74
CA GLY A 370 18.55 -17.25 2.30
C GLY A 370 17.10 -17.05 1.84
N ALA A 371 16.76 -15.80 1.53
CA ALA A 371 15.46 -15.39 1.01
C ALA A 371 15.62 -14.33 -0.08
N LEU A 372 14.63 -14.23 -0.97
CA LEU A 372 14.45 -13.09 -1.87
C LEU A 372 13.53 -12.07 -1.20
N LEU A 373 13.89 -10.80 -1.29
CA LEU A 373 13.05 -9.68 -0.85
C LEU A 373 13.45 -8.42 -1.62
N ASP A 374 12.48 -7.61 -1.97
CA ASP A 374 12.69 -6.21 -2.38
C ASP A 374 12.99 -5.38 -1.11
N ILE A 375 14.26 -5.22 -0.73
CA ILE A 375 14.62 -4.60 0.56
C ILE A 375 14.62 -3.07 0.51
N ASP A 376 14.46 -2.47 -0.66
CA ASP A 376 14.36 -1.03 -0.83
C ASP A 376 13.09 -0.52 -1.50
N PHE A 377 12.21 -1.41 -1.97
CA PHE A 377 10.96 -1.09 -2.67
C PHE A 377 11.18 -0.49 -4.08
N THR A 378 12.24 -0.91 -4.79
CA THR A 378 12.50 -0.49 -6.18
C THR A 378 11.89 -1.42 -7.25
N GLY A 379 11.09 -2.41 -6.85
CA GLY A 379 10.47 -3.40 -7.73
C GLY A 379 11.46 -4.45 -8.22
N LYS A 380 12.49 -4.77 -7.41
CA LYS A 380 13.63 -5.64 -7.74
C LYS A 380 13.83 -6.62 -6.60
N LEU A 381 14.19 -7.88 -6.91
CA LEU A 381 14.42 -8.89 -5.88
C LEU A 381 15.90 -8.93 -5.48
N ASP A 382 16.17 -8.54 -4.24
CA ASP A 382 17.46 -8.61 -3.57
C ASP A 382 17.64 -9.94 -2.84
N ILE A 383 18.88 -10.29 -2.49
CA ILE A 383 19.21 -11.54 -1.79
C ILE A 383 19.62 -11.26 -0.35
N MET A 384 18.92 -11.90 0.59
CA MET A 384 19.32 -12.01 1.99
C MET A 384 19.96 -13.39 2.21
N ALA A 385 21.24 -13.45 2.59
CA ALA A 385 22.03 -14.69 2.59
C ALA A 385 22.76 -14.96 3.92
N VAL A 386 22.42 -16.07 4.58
CA VAL A 386 23.03 -16.54 5.83
C VAL A 386 24.38 -17.20 5.53
N GLN A 387 25.47 -16.68 6.11
CA GLN A 387 26.83 -17.14 5.80
C GLN A 387 27.17 -18.48 6.48
N PRO A 388 27.95 -19.38 5.82
CA PRO A 388 28.34 -20.66 6.38
C PRO A 388 29.05 -20.55 7.73
N GLY A 389 28.84 -21.54 8.60
CA GLY A 389 29.25 -21.48 10.01
C GLY A 389 28.46 -20.49 10.86
N GLY A 390 27.44 -19.84 10.31
CA GLY A 390 26.64 -18.81 10.98
C GLY A 390 27.40 -17.50 11.20
N ASN A 391 28.38 -17.19 10.34
CA ASN A 391 29.32 -16.07 10.51
C ASN A 391 28.76 -14.67 10.19
N GLY A 392 27.49 -14.58 9.79
CA GLY A 392 26.83 -13.31 9.46
C GLY A 392 25.65 -13.48 8.51
N LEU A 393 25.00 -12.37 8.18
CA LEU A 393 23.94 -12.25 7.18
C LEU A 393 24.37 -11.17 6.19
N ARG A 394 24.42 -11.50 4.89
CA ARG A 394 24.68 -10.51 3.82
C ARG A 394 23.36 -10.04 3.21
N ALA A 395 23.32 -8.76 2.84
CA ALA A 395 22.29 -8.19 1.97
C ALA A 395 22.93 -7.80 0.64
N LEU A 396 22.45 -8.38 -0.46
CA LEU A 396 22.94 -8.12 -1.81
C LEU A 396 21.81 -7.51 -2.66
N ARG A 397 21.97 -6.23 -3.02
CA ARG A 397 21.01 -5.48 -3.83
C ARG A 397 21.12 -5.81 -5.31
N ASN A 398 19.99 -6.00 -5.99
CA ASN A 398 19.88 -6.26 -7.41
C ASN A 398 19.80 -4.94 -8.22
N LEU A 399 20.65 -4.78 -9.23
CA LEU A 399 20.68 -3.62 -10.12
C LEU A 399 19.79 -3.82 -11.37
N ALA A 400 18.67 -4.55 -11.20
CA ALA A 400 17.63 -4.89 -12.19
C ALA A 400 18.02 -5.88 -13.32
N ASN A 401 19.29 -6.25 -13.49
CA ASN A 401 19.76 -7.14 -14.55
C ASN A 401 20.41 -8.43 -14.01
N MET A 402 19.97 -8.86 -12.81
CA MET A 402 20.61 -9.88 -11.96
C MET A 402 22.04 -9.55 -11.51
N TYR A 403 22.58 -8.34 -11.74
CA TYR A 403 23.86 -7.94 -11.14
C TYR A 403 23.63 -7.51 -9.69
N TYR A 404 24.40 -8.09 -8.76
CA TYR A 404 24.27 -7.84 -7.33
C TYR A 404 25.41 -6.97 -6.76
N ARG A 405 25.06 -5.99 -5.92
CA ARG A 405 25.97 -5.18 -5.11
C ARG A 405 25.81 -5.53 -3.64
N ASP A 406 26.90 -5.75 -2.91
CA ASP A 406 26.82 -5.91 -1.45
C ASP A 406 26.44 -4.58 -0.79
N VAL A 407 25.36 -4.58 -0.01
CA VAL A 407 24.83 -3.44 0.74
C VAL A 407 24.70 -3.75 2.24
N THR A 408 25.34 -4.83 2.72
CA THR A 408 25.24 -5.30 4.10
C THR A 408 25.56 -4.18 5.11
N ALA A 409 26.60 -3.38 4.83
CA ALA A 409 27.03 -2.28 5.70
C ALA A 409 26.01 -1.12 5.84
N THR A 410 25.10 -0.94 4.89
CA THR A 410 24.06 0.11 4.90
C THR A 410 22.65 -0.43 5.16
N SER A 411 22.47 -1.75 5.12
CA SER A 411 21.19 -2.43 5.31
C SER A 411 20.57 -2.32 6.72
N GLY A 412 21.36 -1.98 7.74
CA GLY A 412 20.97 -2.04 9.16
C GLY A 412 21.26 -3.36 9.87
N ILE A 413 21.67 -4.40 9.14
CA ILE A 413 22.08 -5.69 9.72
C ILE A 413 23.31 -5.48 10.63
N PRO A 414 23.28 -5.90 11.91
CA PRO A 414 24.44 -5.74 12.79
C PRO A 414 25.63 -6.58 12.33
N ALA A 415 26.77 -5.93 12.05
CA ALA A 415 27.99 -6.56 11.54
C ALA A 415 28.67 -7.58 12.48
N GLY A 416 28.13 -7.78 13.69
CA GLY A 416 28.62 -8.75 14.69
C GLY A 416 27.67 -9.94 14.93
N LEU A 417 26.65 -10.15 14.09
CA LEU A 417 25.78 -11.32 14.21
C LEU A 417 26.54 -12.62 13.97
N THR A 418 26.42 -13.56 14.91
CA THR A 418 27.07 -14.88 14.86
C THR A 418 26.11 -15.98 15.30
N GLY A 419 26.37 -17.21 14.83
CA GLY A 419 25.55 -18.39 15.12
C GLY A 419 24.26 -18.46 14.32
N LEU A 420 24.09 -17.65 13.27
CA LEU A 420 22.89 -17.63 12.43
C LEU A 420 22.70 -18.98 11.70
N VAL A 421 21.45 -19.43 11.51
CA VAL A 421 21.17 -20.73 10.87
C VAL A 421 20.20 -20.59 9.68
N GLN A 422 19.00 -20.07 9.92
CA GLN A 422 17.92 -19.98 8.92
C GLN A 422 17.28 -18.59 8.95
N ILE A 423 16.77 -18.11 7.81
CA ILE A 423 15.97 -16.90 7.68
C ILE A 423 14.55 -17.21 7.20
N VAL A 424 13.56 -16.51 7.76
CA VAL A 424 12.18 -16.43 7.26
C VAL A 424 11.75 -14.97 7.17
N ILE A 425 10.77 -14.68 6.32
CA ILE A 425 10.23 -13.33 6.08
C ILE A 425 8.71 -13.36 6.22
N ASP A 426 8.13 -12.38 6.90
CA ASP A 426 6.68 -12.12 6.96
C ASP A 426 6.42 -10.69 7.48
N ASP A 427 5.18 -10.21 7.37
CA ASP A 427 4.68 -8.99 8.01
C ASP A 427 4.31 -9.28 9.48
N TRP A 428 5.35 -9.47 10.32
CA TRP A 428 5.19 -9.90 11.72
C TRP A 428 4.40 -8.87 12.54
N ASN A 429 4.71 -7.59 12.37
CA ASN A 429 4.15 -6.53 13.18
C ASN A 429 2.77 -6.02 12.67
N ASN A 430 2.43 -6.28 11.39
CA ASN A 430 1.22 -5.85 10.68
C ASN A 430 1.21 -4.36 10.30
N ASP A 431 2.34 -3.82 9.83
CA ASP A 431 2.47 -2.47 9.25
C ASP A 431 2.63 -2.48 7.71
N ASP A 432 2.43 -3.64 7.07
CA ASP A 432 2.56 -3.86 5.62
C ASP A 432 4.01 -3.71 5.10
N LEU A 433 5.01 -3.84 5.98
CA LEU A 433 6.43 -3.98 5.62
C LEU A 433 6.90 -5.42 5.86
N MET A 434 7.83 -5.90 5.03
CA MET A 434 8.38 -7.25 5.18
C MET A 434 9.52 -7.28 6.20
N ASP A 435 9.28 -7.93 7.33
CA ASP A 435 10.25 -8.13 8.40
C ASP A 435 11.11 -9.38 8.16
N LEU A 436 12.29 -9.45 8.80
CA LEU A 436 13.14 -10.65 8.80
C LEU A 436 13.19 -11.27 10.19
N ILE A 437 13.05 -12.59 10.27
CA ILE A 437 13.29 -13.37 11.48
C ILE A 437 14.38 -14.40 11.20
N VAL A 438 15.44 -14.38 12.01
CA VAL A 438 16.66 -15.17 11.79
C VAL A 438 16.94 -16.04 13.01
N SER A 439 17.00 -17.35 12.84
CA SER A 439 17.32 -18.28 13.93
C SER A 439 18.80 -18.30 14.26
N ARG A 440 19.12 -18.70 15.50
CA ARG A 440 20.48 -18.73 16.04
C ARG A 440 20.74 -19.98 16.85
N ASN A 441 21.93 -20.56 16.72
CA ASN A 441 22.35 -21.74 17.49
C ASN A 441 22.88 -21.40 18.90
N ASN A 442 23.08 -20.10 19.18
CA ASN A 442 23.68 -19.57 20.41
C ASN A 442 22.75 -18.67 21.24
N ALA A 443 21.54 -18.38 20.73
CA ALA A 443 20.57 -17.44 21.30
C ALA A 443 19.17 -17.69 20.69
N PRO A 444 18.08 -17.14 21.24
CA PRO A 444 16.76 -17.18 20.59
C PRO A 444 16.75 -16.52 19.20
N PRO A 445 15.75 -16.75 18.35
CA PRO A 445 15.61 -16.05 17.08
C PRO A 445 15.67 -14.52 17.22
N LEU A 446 16.31 -13.87 16.26
CA LEU A 446 16.41 -12.41 16.16
C LEU A 446 15.33 -11.89 15.21
N TYR A 447 14.65 -10.83 15.59
CA TYR A 447 13.71 -10.09 14.76
C TYR A 447 14.38 -8.80 14.28
N LEU A 448 14.46 -8.62 12.96
CA LEU A 448 14.92 -7.40 12.31
C LEU A 448 13.69 -6.72 11.68
N GLN A 449 13.18 -5.67 12.32
CA GLN A 449 12.03 -4.92 11.82
C GLN A 449 12.45 -4.05 10.63
N LYS A 450 11.65 -4.01 9.56
CA LYS A 450 11.85 -3.08 8.45
C LYS A 450 11.33 -1.70 8.81
N ILE A 451 12.11 -0.65 8.54
CA ILE A 451 11.65 0.74 8.62
C ILE A 451 11.31 1.26 7.21
N ARG A 452 10.14 1.91 7.06
CA ARG A 452 9.73 2.56 5.81
C ARG A 452 10.78 3.59 5.37
N GLY A 453 11.26 3.51 4.13
CA GLY A 453 12.33 4.36 3.58
C GLY A 453 13.71 4.20 4.25
N GLY A 454 13.85 3.27 5.20
CA GLY A 454 15.02 3.14 6.06
C GLY A 454 15.64 1.74 6.09
N PRO A 455 16.70 1.56 6.91
CA PRO A 455 17.33 0.27 7.13
C PRO A 455 16.45 -0.67 7.98
N PHE A 456 16.91 -1.91 8.15
CA PHE A 456 16.38 -2.81 9.18
C PHE A 456 16.83 -2.39 10.58
N PHE A 457 16.01 -2.64 11.60
CA PHE A 457 16.30 -2.35 13.01
C PHE A 457 16.20 -3.62 13.88
N PRO A 458 17.26 -3.99 14.63
CA PRO A 458 17.25 -5.18 15.47
C PRO A 458 16.40 -4.98 16.72
N THR A 459 15.43 -5.88 16.93
CA THR A 459 14.50 -5.85 18.07
C THR A 459 14.25 -7.27 18.59
N ASN A 460 13.53 -7.38 19.70
CA ASN A 460 13.22 -8.66 20.33
C ASN A 460 11.81 -9.12 19.94
N LEU A 461 11.66 -10.42 19.73
CA LEU A 461 10.35 -11.07 19.72
C LEU A 461 9.69 -10.97 21.12
N PRO A 462 8.35 -11.14 21.21
CA PRO A 462 7.64 -11.27 22.47
C PRO A 462 8.30 -12.29 23.43
N PRO A 463 8.25 -12.06 24.77
CA PRO A 463 8.98 -12.88 25.74
C PRO A 463 8.44 -14.31 25.83
N GLY A 464 9.03 -15.20 25.05
CA GLY A 464 8.77 -16.65 25.04
C GLY A 464 10.04 -17.45 24.84
N LYS A 465 10.04 -18.70 25.30
CA LYS A 465 11.17 -19.64 25.11
C LYS A 465 11.03 -20.37 23.77
N LEU A 466 11.30 -19.68 22.66
CA LEU A 466 11.50 -20.35 21.37
C LEU A 466 12.86 -21.06 21.40
N GLU A 467 12.85 -22.38 21.65
CA GLU A 467 14.03 -23.23 21.73
C GLU A 467 14.18 -24.03 20.42
N GLY A 468 15.00 -23.54 19.48
CA GLY A 468 15.20 -24.22 18.19
C GLY A 468 15.92 -23.38 17.14
N THR A 469 16.37 -24.04 16.06
CA THR A 469 17.08 -23.38 14.94
C THR A 469 16.39 -23.52 13.58
N VAL A 470 15.50 -24.50 13.41
CA VAL A 470 14.71 -24.67 12.18
C VAL A 470 13.43 -23.85 12.31
N LEU A 471 13.12 -22.99 11.35
CA LEU A 471 11.96 -22.08 11.41
C LEU A 471 10.90 -22.41 10.37
N ALA A 472 9.64 -22.12 10.72
CA ALA A 472 8.55 -21.89 9.77
C ALA A 472 7.69 -20.71 10.27
N ILE A 473 7.00 -20.02 9.37
CA ILE A 473 6.15 -18.86 9.68
C ILE A 473 4.90 -18.86 8.81
N GLY A 474 3.77 -18.43 9.37
CA GLY A 474 2.48 -18.29 8.69
C GLY A 474 1.32 -18.27 9.68
N ASP A 475 0.12 -17.90 9.23
CA ASP A 475 -1.10 -17.94 10.08
C ASP A 475 -1.54 -19.41 10.27
N VAL A 476 -1.42 -19.92 11.50
CA VAL A 476 -1.84 -21.30 11.85
C VAL A 476 -2.99 -21.33 12.85
N ASN A 477 -3.52 -20.17 13.25
CA ASN A 477 -4.54 -20.04 14.29
C ASN A 477 -5.84 -19.36 13.79
N GLY A 478 -5.79 -18.67 12.65
CA GLY A 478 -6.92 -18.00 11.99
C GLY A 478 -7.18 -16.57 12.45
N ASP A 479 -6.31 -15.96 13.28
CA ASP A 479 -6.48 -14.58 13.77
C ASP A 479 -5.98 -13.48 12.81
N SER A 480 -5.53 -13.88 11.61
CA SER A 480 -5.02 -12.98 10.55
C SER A 480 -3.67 -12.36 10.88
N ARG A 481 -2.76 -13.12 11.51
CA ARG A 481 -1.38 -12.74 11.84
C ARG A 481 -0.41 -13.88 11.54
N ALA A 482 0.86 -13.54 11.32
CA ALA A 482 1.92 -14.53 11.22
C ALA A 482 2.21 -15.15 12.60
N ASP A 483 2.24 -16.48 12.68
CA ASP A 483 2.69 -17.24 13.85
C ASP A 483 4.07 -17.86 13.54
N LEU A 484 4.97 -17.86 14.53
CA LEU A 484 6.36 -18.31 14.35
C LEU A 484 6.58 -19.67 15.02
N MET A 485 7.11 -20.63 14.26
CA MET A 485 7.56 -21.93 14.76
C MET A 485 9.09 -22.03 14.84
N ALA A 486 9.60 -22.68 15.89
CA ALA A 486 11.00 -23.03 16.07
C ALA A 486 11.16 -24.51 16.44
N GLY A 487 11.91 -25.26 15.63
CA GLY A 487 12.19 -26.68 15.80
C GLY A 487 13.46 -26.94 16.60
N GLY A 488 13.30 -27.64 17.73
CA GLY A 488 14.36 -28.21 18.55
C GLY A 488 14.56 -29.72 18.30
N PRO A 489 15.42 -30.41 19.07
CA PRO A 489 15.78 -31.81 18.81
C PRO A 489 14.66 -32.85 19.01
N ASP A 490 13.65 -32.52 19.82
CA ASP A 490 12.54 -33.41 20.23
C ASP A 490 11.17 -32.71 20.29
N HIS A 491 11.11 -31.42 19.97
CA HIS A 491 9.92 -30.58 20.04
C HIS A 491 9.92 -29.47 18.98
N ILE A 492 8.74 -28.92 18.73
CA ILE A 492 8.55 -27.71 17.93
C ILE A 492 7.78 -26.71 18.80
N ASP A 493 8.39 -25.56 19.05
CA ASP A 493 7.75 -24.43 19.71
C ASP A 493 6.97 -23.59 18.71
N LEU A 494 5.86 -23.03 19.17
CA LEU A 494 4.96 -22.16 18.41
C LEU A 494 4.63 -20.92 19.25
N LEU A 495 4.99 -19.75 18.73
CA LEU A 495 4.59 -18.45 19.24
C LEU A 495 3.48 -17.89 18.34
N LEU A 496 2.25 -17.86 18.86
CA LEU A 496 1.11 -17.26 18.19
C LEU A 496 1.24 -15.73 18.24
N GLY A 497 1.44 -15.10 17.08
CA GLY A 497 1.87 -13.71 16.96
C GLY A 497 0.81 -12.70 17.37
N GLY A 498 -0.45 -12.91 16.98
CA GLY A 498 -1.55 -11.99 17.29
C GLY A 498 -1.99 -11.97 18.76
N VAL A 499 -1.70 -13.05 19.50
CA VAL A 499 -2.13 -13.24 20.90
C VAL A 499 -0.98 -13.44 21.90
N ASN A 500 0.27 -13.42 21.45
CA ASN A 500 1.48 -13.66 22.27
C ASN A 500 1.42 -14.96 23.09
N ARG A 501 0.81 -16.02 22.55
CA ARG A 501 0.62 -17.30 23.24
C ARG A 501 1.64 -18.33 22.79
N PHE A 502 2.18 -19.08 23.74
CA PHE A 502 3.17 -20.13 23.49
C PHE A 502 2.57 -21.54 23.56
N HIS A 503 2.92 -22.39 22.60
CA HIS A 503 2.59 -23.81 22.55
C HIS A 503 3.86 -24.62 22.25
N ARG A 504 3.99 -25.84 22.79
CA ARG A 504 5.09 -26.78 22.47
C ARG A 504 4.51 -28.11 21.98
N ILE A 505 4.75 -28.41 20.70
CA ILE A 505 4.38 -29.66 20.04
C ILE A 505 5.48 -30.69 20.31
N GLN A 506 5.11 -31.90 20.74
CA GLN A 506 6.07 -32.99 20.90
C GLN A 506 6.37 -33.61 19.53
N ALA A 507 7.63 -33.56 19.12
CA ALA A 507 8.06 -33.88 17.76
C ALA A 507 9.40 -34.63 17.81
N ALA A 508 9.38 -35.84 18.38
CA ALA A 508 10.54 -36.71 18.48
C ALA A 508 11.00 -37.18 17.08
N LEU A 509 11.81 -36.35 16.43
CA LEU A 509 12.36 -36.56 15.09
C LEU A 509 13.86 -36.19 15.11
N PRO A 510 14.76 -37.18 15.29
CA PRO A 510 16.19 -36.95 15.26
C PRO A 510 16.63 -36.26 13.97
N GLY A 511 17.66 -35.41 14.06
CA GLY A 511 18.23 -34.73 12.90
C GLY A 511 17.27 -33.74 12.20
N LEU A 512 16.22 -33.26 12.88
CA LEU A 512 15.28 -32.24 12.38
C LEU A 512 16.04 -31.10 11.69
N SER A 513 15.80 -30.93 10.40
CA SER A 513 16.48 -29.96 9.53
C SER A 513 15.51 -29.16 8.66
N LEU A 514 14.23 -29.50 8.64
CA LEU A 514 13.21 -28.81 7.86
C LEU A 514 11.88 -28.72 8.62
N LEU A 515 11.30 -27.52 8.66
CA LEU A 515 9.89 -27.28 8.94
C LEU A 515 9.25 -26.63 7.72
N LYS A 516 8.06 -27.07 7.35
CA LYS A 516 7.23 -26.49 6.29
C LYS A 516 5.78 -26.41 6.75
N LEU A 517 5.12 -25.32 6.38
CA LEU A 517 3.67 -25.16 6.50
C LEU A 517 3.03 -25.38 5.13
N ILE A 518 2.09 -26.31 5.03
CA ILE A 518 1.48 -26.77 3.78
C ILE A 518 0.00 -27.05 4.03
N ASP A 519 -0.87 -26.65 3.12
CA ASP A 519 -2.32 -26.82 3.12
C ASP A 519 -2.64 -28.10 2.34
N TYR A 520 -2.42 -29.28 2.95
CA TYR A 520 -2.32 -30.53 2.17
C TYR A 520 -3.68 -31.14 1.80
N ASP A 521 -4.73 -30.78 2.54
CA ASP A 521 -6.10 -31.26 2.30
C ASP A 521 -7.04 -30.16 1.77
N ASN A 522 -6.45 -29.04 1.31
CA ASN A 522 -7.11 -27.87 0.73
C ASN A 522 -8.18 -27.22 1.65
N ASP A 523 -8.26 -27.53 2.95
CA ASP A 523 -9.25 -26.92 3.85
C ASP A 523 -8.95 -25.45 4.22
N GLY A 524 -7.78 -24.94 3.83
CA GLY A 524 -7.34 -23.55 4.01
C GLY A 524 -6.47 -23.33 5.25
N TRP A 525 -6.28 -24.36 6.08
CA TRP A 525 -5.40 -24.29 7.25
C TRP A 525 -4.00 -24.78 6.92
N LEU A 526 -3.00 -24.17 7.56
CA LEU A 526 -1.61 -24.56 7.38
C LEU A 526 -1.26 -25.73 8.33
N ASP A 527 -0.99 -26.90 7.76
CA ASP A 527 -0.52 -28.09 8.45
C ASP A 527 1.01 -28.11 8.55
N LEU A 528 1.53 -28.82 9.55
CA LEU A 528 2.94 -28.83 9.91
C LEU A 528 3.66 -30.09 9.41
N PHE A 529 4.57 -29.91 8.46
CA PHE A 529 5.48 -30.93 7.97
C PHE A 529 6.87 -30.73 8.61
N ALA A 530 7.34 -31.75 9.32
CA ALA A 530 8.64 -31.75 10.00
C ALA A 530 9.52 -32.88 9.47
N ALA A 531 10.72 -32.55 8.98
CA ALA A 531 11.61 -33.47 8.28
C ALA A 531 13.04 -33.48 8.86
N GLY A 532 13.61 -34.68 8.95
CA GLY A 532 14.91 -34.98 9.53
C GLY A 532 15.27 -36.43 9.19
N ASP A 533 15.63 -37.24 10.20
CA ASP A 533 15.81 -38.70 10.07
C ASP A 533 14.45 -39.42 10.00
N GLY A 534 13.65 -39.06 8.98
CA GLY A 534 12.25 -39.42 8.78
C GLY A 534 11.40 -38.18 8.43
N LEU A 535 10.09 -38.40 8.27
CA LEU A 535 9.08 -37.36 8.08
C LEU A 535 8.01 -37.51 9.15
N ARG A 536 7.55 -36.41 9.75
CA ARG A 536 6.32 -36.34 10.55
C ARG A 536 5.39 -35.29 9.96
N VAL A 537 4.10 -35.58 9.94
CA VAL A 537 3.06 -34.65 9.49
C VAL A 537 2.03 -34.48 10.59
N PHE A 538 1.75 -33.24 10.97
CA PHE A 538 0.75 -32.90 11.96
C PHE A 538 -0.32 -32.02 11.32
N ARG A 539 -1.56 -32.53 11.25
CA ARG A 539 -2.71 -31.78 10.75
C ARG A 539 -3.13 -30.72 11.76
N ASN A 540 -3.44 -29.53 11.29
CA ASN A 540 -4.00 -28.45 12.09
C ASN A 540 -5.41 -28.81 12.58
N ILE A 541 -5.74 -28.46 13.82
CA ILE A 541 -7.07 -28.65 14.42
C ILE A 541 -7.62 -27.37 15.08
N GLY A 542 -7.06 -26.22 14.70
CA GLY A 542 -7.44 -24.88 15.17
C GLY A 542 -6.81 -24.49 16.50
N ASP A 543 -6.90 -23.20 16.85
CA ASP A 543 -6.33 -22.59 18.06
C ASP A 543 -4.81 -22.83 18.25
N GLY A 544 -4.04 -23.02 17.18
CA GLY A 544 -2.62 -23.39 17.24
C GLY A 544 -2.36 -24.81 17.76
N GLN A 545 -3.34 -25.71 17.70
CA GLN A 545 -3.21 -27.11 18.07
C GLN A 545 -3.09 -28.01 16.82
N PHE A 546 -2.32 -29.09 16.96
CA PHE A 546 -1.98 -30.00 15.87
C PHE A 546 -2.11 -31.47 16.31
N LYS A 547 -2.42 -32.35 15.36
CA LYS A 547 -2.60 -33.79 15.56
C LYS A 547 -1.72 -34.56 14.57
N GLU A 548 -0.87 -35.48 15.04
CA GLU A 548 -0.06 -36.29 14.14
C GLU A 548 -0.93 -37.19 13.24
N VAL A 549 -0.61 -37.23 11.94
CA VAL A 549 -1.32 -37.98 10.90
C VAL A 549 -0.39 -38.78 9.96
N THR A 550 0.93 -38.79 10.21
CA THR A 550 1.98 -39.41 9.37
C THR A 550 1.62 -40.80 8.81
N GLU A 551 1.14 -41.71 9.67
CA GLU A 551 0.76 -43.07 9.25
C GLU A 551 -0.53 -43.09 8.41
N ASN A 552 -1.53 -42.26 8.75
CA ASN A 552 -2.81 -42.18 8.03
C ASN A 552 -2.60 -41.68 6.59
N LEU A 553 -1.68 -40.72 6.42
CA LEU A 553 -1.27 -40.20 5.12
C LEU A 553 -0.39 -41.16 4.32
N GLY A 554 0.04 -42.30 4.90
CA GLY A 554 0.83 -43.32 4.21
C GLY A 554 2.36 -43.13 4.28
N PHE A 555 2.85 -42.05 4.87
CA PHE A 555 4.30 -41.77 4.98
C PHE A 555 5.07 -42.76 5.87
N GLY A 556 4.39 -43.60 6.65
CA GLY A 556 5.03 -44.66 7.44
C GLY A 556 5.94 -45.61 6.63
N GLN A 557 5.74 -45.72 5.31
CA GLN A 557 6.62 -46.50 4.42
C GLN A 557 7.99 -45.84 4.13
N LEU A 558 8.20 -44.56 4.49
CA LEU A 558 9.54 -43.95 4.55
C LEU A 558 10.37 -44.55 5.69
N GLY A 559 9.74 -44.81 6.84
CA GLY A 559 10.43 -45.05 8.11
C GLY A 559 11.36 -43.89 8.47
N ASN A 560 12.50 -44.20 9.06
CA ASN A 560 13.53 -43.22 9.44
C ASN A 560 14.45 -42.82 8.25
N ALA A 561 13.94 -42.83 7.02
CA ALA A 561 14.71 -42.43 5.85
C ALA A 561 14.90 -40.91 5.86
N ARG A 562 16.16 -40.44 5.84
CA ARG A 562 16.45 -39.02 6.00
C ARG A 562 15.93 -38.18 4.83
N VAL A 563 15.04 -37.24 5.13
CA VAL A 563 14.50 -36.25 4.19
C VAL A 563 15.39 -35.02 4.24
N ARG A 564 16.02 -34.66 3.12
CA ARG A 564 16.95 -33.52 3.04
C ARG A 564 16.27 -32.25 2.54
N HIS A 565 15.39 -32.41 1.54
CA HIS A 565 14.60 -31.32 0.96
C HIS A 565 13.17 -31.81 0.69
N LEU A 566 12.21 -30.89 0.76
CA LEU A 566 10.80 -31.09 0.39
C LEU A 566 10.34 -29.87 -0.41
N ALA A 567 9.77 -30.12 -1.58
CA ALA A 567 9.00 -29.15 -2.35
C ALA A 567 7.53 -29.61 -2.41
N ALA A 568 6.61 -28.64 -2.52
CA ALA A 568 5.17 -28.87 -2.51
C ALA A 568 4.49 -27.95 -3.53
N ALA A 569 3.63 -28.52 -4.37
CA ALA A 569 2.81 -27.86 -5.39
C ALA A 569 1.88 -28.90 -6.01
N ASP A 570 0.81 -28.51 -6.69
CA ASP A 570 0.10 -29.41 -7.60
C ASP A 570 1.02 -29.76 -8.79
N PHE A 571 1.47 -31.02 -8.85
CA PHE A 571 2.38 -31.49 -9.89
C PHE A 571 1.67 -32.31 -11.00
N ASP A 572 0.50 -32.91 -10.80
CA ASP A 572 -0.25 -33.63 -11.85
C ASP A 572 -1.57 -32.96 -12.35
N MET A 573 -1.81 -31.71 -11.93
CA MET A 573 -2.92 -30.82 -12.33
C MET A 573 -4.32 -31.36 -12.05
N ASP A 574 -4.47 -32.21 -11.02
CA ASP A 574 -5.77 -32.71 -10.60
C ASP A 574 -6.47 -31.82 -9.55
N GLY A 575 -5.72 -30.94 -8.87
CA GLY A 575 -6.23 -29.88 -8.00
C GLY A 575 -5.87 -29.96 -6.52
N ASP A 576 -4.92 -30.80 -6.12
CA ASP A 576 -4.34 -30.79 -4.77
C ASP A 576 -2.81 -30.84 -4.73
N THR A 577 -2.25 -30.64 -3.53
CA THR A 577 -0.82 -30.37 -3.34
C THR A 577 -0.03 -31.66 -3.20
N ASP A 578 0.74 -32.01 -4.24
CA ASP A 578 1.73 -33.09 -4.26
C ASP A 578 3.02 -32.70 -3.53
N LEU A 579 3.86 -33.69 -3.18
CA LEU A 579 5.17 -33.47 -2.58
C LEU A 579 6.31 -34.12 -3.39
N VAL A 580 7.42 -33.41 -3.57
CA VAL A 580 8.69 -33.97 -4.06
C VAL A 580 9.70 -33.98 -2.91
N LEU A 581 10.18 -35.17 -2.54
CA LEU A 581 11.11 -35.39 -1.44
C LEU A 581 12.50 -35.80 -1.96
N ASP A 582 13.56 -35.15 -1.49
CA ASP A 582 14.95 -35.60 -1.67
C ASP A 582 15.36 -36.50 -0.50
N ILE A 583 15.33 -37.81 -0.73
CA ILE A 583 15.66 -38.82 0.28
C ILE A 583 17.14 -39.21 0.16
N GLU A 584 17.84 -39.17 1.29
CA GLU A 584 19.25 -39.52 1.37
C GLU A 584 19.51 -40.95 0.86
N GLY A 585 20.54 -41.11 0.02
CA GLY A 585 20.83 -42.34 -0.71
C GLY A 585 19.85 -42.64 -1.86
N ARG A 586 18.54 -42.46 -1.69
CA ARG A 586 17.51 -42.93 -2.63
C ARG A 586 17.26 -42.03 -3.86
N GLY A 587 17.28 -40.71 -3.70
CA GLY A 587 17.05 -39.73 -4.79
C GLY A 587 15.79 -38.92 -4.57
N LEU A 588 15.30 -38.28 -5.64
CA LEU A 588 13.98 -37.66 -5.62
C LEU A 588 12.88 -38.71 -5.63
N GLN A 589 11.83 -38.46 -4.85
CA GLN A 589 10.59 -39.22 -4.88
C GLN A 589 9.40 -38.27 -5.08
N LEU A 590 8.48 -38.60 -6.00
CA LEU A 590 7.19 -37.93 -6.08
C LEU A 590 6.20 -38.69 -5.21
N TRP A 591 5.60 -37.98 -4.27
CA TRP A 591 4.52 -38.45 -3.42
C TRP A 591 3.26 -37.73 -3.87
N ARG A 592 2.47 -38.40 -4.70
CA ARG A 592 1.22 -37.84 -5.18
C ARG A 592 0.19 -37.85 -4.06
N ASN A 593 -0.60 -36.80 -3.95
CA ASN A 593 -1.72 -36.68 -3.05
C ASN A 593 -2.96 -37.32 -3.70
N ASP A 594 -3.50 -38.38 -3.08
CA ASP A 594 -4.77 -38.98 -3.50
C ASP A 594 -5.87 -38.45 -2.57
N GLY A 595 -6.46 -37.29 -2.91
CA GLY A 595 -7.80 -36.89 -2.43
C GLY A 595 -7.92 -35.60 -1.61
N GLY A 596 -6.93 -34.71 -1.63
CA GLY A 596 -7.10 -33.32 -1.15
C GLY A 596 -8.07 -32.51 -2.02
N ASN A 597 -8.19 -32.85 -3.30
CA ASN A 597 -9.06 -32.25 -4.31
C ASN A 597 -10.57 -32.50 -4.10
N ALA A 598 -10.92 -33.21 -3.01
CA ALA A 598 -12.24 -33.19 -2.42
C ALA A 598 -12.62 -31.81 -1.85
N ASN A 599 -11.62 -30.99 -1.50
CA ASN A 599 -11.70 -29.54 -1.31
C ASN A 599 -11.08 -28.83 -2.53
N LEU A 600 -11.43 -27.56 -2.74
CA LEU A 600 -10.96 -26.75 -3.86
C LEU A 600 -9.67 -26.00 -3.51
N GLN A 601 -8.79 -25.88 -4.50
CA GLN A 601 -7.61 -25.03 -4.47
C GLN A 601 -7.83 -23.78 -5.33
N LEU A 602 -7.28 -22.64 -4.89
CA LEU A 602 -7.16 -21.40 -5.65
C LEU A 602 -5.70 -21.22 -6.08
N LYS A 603 -5.45 -21.20 -7.40
CA LYS A 603 -4.13 -20.91 -7.98
C LYS A 603 -4.04 -19.45 -8.40
N LEU A 604 -2.93 -18.78 -8.10
CA LEU A 604 -2.73 -17.35 -8.37
C LEU A 604 -1.38 -17.10 -9.08
N ARG A 605 -1.36 -16.16 -10.04
CA ARG A 605 -0.12 -15.58 -10.56
C ARG A 605 -0.14 -14.07 -10.28
N LEU A 606 0.72 -13.61 -9.37
CA LEU A 606 0.85 -12.17 -9.10
C LEU A 606 1.65 -11.50 -10.20
N LEU A 607 1.24 -10.29 -10.59
CA LEU A 607 1.85 -9.50 -11.65
C LEU A 607 2.08 -8.06 -11.17
N GLY A 608 3.19 -7.87 -10.46
CA GLY A 608 3.65 -6.57 -9.96
C GLY A 608 4.10 -5.62 -11.07
N ASN A 609 4.06 -4.31 -10.83
CA ASN A 609 4.43 -3.23 -11.74
C ASN A 609 5.29 -2.15 -11.05
N ARG A 610 4.93 -1.72 -9.84
CA ARG A 610 5.79 -0.94 -8.93
C ARG A 610 6.40 -1.86 -7.87
N SER A 611 5.63 -2.82 -7.36
CA SER A 611 6.13 -4.00 -6.66
C SER A 611 6.94 -4.91 -7.62
N ASN A 612 7.76 -5.82 -7.07
CA ASN A 612 8.51 -6.80 -7.86
C ASN A 612 7.58 -7.72 -8.67
N ALA A 613 8.02 -8.13 -9.87
CA ALA A 613 7.13 -8.74 -10.86
C ALA A 613 6.44 -10.03 -10.37
N SER A 614 7.15 -10.91 -9.64
CA SER A 614 6.60 -12.16 -9.06
C SER A 614 5.73 -11.96 -7.80
N GLY A 615 5.64 -10.74 -7.26
CA GLY A 615 4.86 -10.46 -6.05
C GLY A 615 5.39 -11.12 -4.77
N ILE A 616 6.70 -11.36 -4.65
CA ILE A 616 7.29 -11.85 -3.40
C ILE A 616 7.25 -10.72 -2.35
N GLY A 617 6.84 -11.07 -1.13
CA GLY A 617 6.52 -10.13 -0.05
C GLY A 617 5.08 -9.58 -0.09
N ILE A 618 4.29 -9.88 -1.13
CA ILE A 618 2.90 -9.42 -1.20
C ILE A 618 2.01 -10.28 -0.29
N ARG A 619 1.13 -9.62 0.45
CA ARG A 619 0.22 -10.26 1.40
C ARG A 619 -1.18 -10.37 0.82
N LEU A 620 -1.75 -11.58 0.91
CA LEU A 620 -3.05 -11.96 0.37
C LEU A 620 -4.06 -12.19 1.51
N GLU A 621 -5.30 -11.80 1.28
CA GLU A 621 -6.47 -12.09 2.11
C GLU A 621 -7.57 -12.69 1.22
N VAL A 622 -8.01 -13.92 1.52
CA VAL A 622 -9.17 -14.56 0.88
C VAL A 622 -10.28 -14.73 1.90
N ALA A 623 -11.53 -14.44 1.52
CA ALA A 623 -12.71 -14.65 2.36
C ALA A 623 -13.89 -15.31 1.61
N ALA A 624 -14.65 -16.16 2.31
CA ALA A 624 -15.88 -16.81 1.83
C ALA A 624 -16.81 -17.16 3.01
N GLY A 625 -17.76 -16.28 3.34
CA GLY A 625 -18.56 -16.39 4.55
C GLY A 625 -17.67 -16.39 5.80
N ALA A 626 -17.80 -17.43 6.64
CA ALA A 626 -16.94 -17.57 7.83
C ALA A 626 -15.47 -17.83 7.48
N PHE A 627 -15.20 -18.43 6.30
CA PHE A 627 -13.85 -18.75 5.86
C PHE A 627 -13.05 -17.47 5.62
N ARG A 628 -11.85 -17.41 6.19
CA ARG A 628 -10.87 -16.36 5.93
C ARG A 628 -9.48 -16.92 6.11
N VAL A 629 -8.60 -16.67 5.14
CA VAL A 629 -7.20 -17.08 5.19
C VAL A 629 -6.30 -15.94 4.73
N HIS A 630 -5.14 -15.84 5.37
CA HIS A 630 -4.06 -14.98 4.94
C HIS A 630 -2.86 -15.83 4.49
N ARG A 631 -2.13 -15.31 3.50
CA ARG A 631 -0.87 -15.87 3.01
C ARG A 631 0.07 -14.73 2.66
N THR A 632 1.34 -14.82 3.06
CA THR A 632 2.40 -13.93 2.61
C THR A 632 3.25 -14.67 1.59
N VAL A 633 3.39 -14.12 0.39
CA VAL A 633 4.07 -14.79 -0.73
C VAL A 633 5.58 -14.77 -0.49
N SER A 634 6.14 -15.90 -0.08
CA SER A 634 7.59 -16.08 0.17
C SER A 634 8.25 -17.11 -0.76
N THR A 635 7.45 -17.84 -1.54
CA THR A 635 7.86 -18.80 -2.58
C THR A 635 6.79 -18.87 -3.68
N LEU A 636 7.17 -19.40 -4.85
CA LEU A 636 6.25 -19.79 -5.92
C LEU A 636 6.15 -21.34 -6.00
N PRO A 637 5.05 -21.92 -6.51
CA PRO A 637 3.80 -21.26 -6.95
C PRO A 637 2.98 -20.71 -5.78
N ILE A 638 1.87 -20.05 -6.10
CA ILE A 638 0.91 -19.53 -5.11
C ILE A 638 -0.37 -20.34 -5.21
N GLU A 639 -0.49 -21.30 -4.30
CA GLU A 639 -1.60 -22.26 -4.20
C GLU A 639 -2.22 -22.15 -2.80
N ILE A 640 -3.54 -22.00 -2.72
CA ILE A 640 -4.25 -21.75 -1.46
C ILE A 640 -5.48 -22.67 -1.38
N GLY A 641 -5.59 -23.48 -0.34
CA GLY A 641 -6.81 -24.24 -0.05
C GLY A 641 -7.96 -23.29 0.28
N VAL A 642 -9.15 -23.53 -0.29
CA VAL A 642 -10.36 -22.74 -0.02
C VAL A 642 -11.55 -23.61 0.40
N GLY A 643 -11.29 -24.84 0.81
CA GLY A 643 -12.31 -25.79 1.27
C GLY A 643 -13.36 -26.06 0.20
N ASN A 644 -14.63 -26.13 0.59
CA ASN A 644 -15.74 -26.34 -0.34
C ASN A 644 -16.29 -25.03 -0.97
N ASN A 645 -15.59 -23.90 -0.85
CA ASN A 645 -16.10 -22.58 -1.27
C ASN A 645 -15.98 -22.37 -2.79
N ARG A 646 -17.06 -22.68 -3.53
CA ARG A 646 -17.16 -22.52 -5.00
C ARG A 646 -17.22 -21.06 -5.50
N ARG A 647 -17.34 -20.09 -4.58
CA ARG A 647 -17.29 -18.64 -4.83
C ARG A 647 -16.65 -18.01 -3.60
N LEU A 648 -15.73 -17.09 -3.82
CA LEU A 648 -15.05 -16.32 -2.79
C LEU A 648 -15.66 -14.92 -2.77
N ASP A 649 -15.97 -14.41 -1.57
CA ASP A 649 -16.56 -13.08 -1.40
C ASP A 649 -15.53 -12.00 -1.81
N SER A 650 -14.25 -12.24 -1.49
CA SER A 650 -13.15 -11.34 -1.84
C SER A 650 -11.77 -12.00 -1.85
N LEU A 651 -10.89 -11.51 -2.74
CA LEU A 651 -9.44 -11.65 -2.70
C LEU A 651 -8.82 -10.25 -2.67
N THR A 652 -8.18 -9.88 -1.56
CA THR A 652 -7.39 -8.64 -1.46
C THR A 652 -5.90 -8.95 -1.56
N ALA A 653 -5.21 -8.29 -2.49
CA ALA A 653 -3.75 -8.23 -2.55
C ALA A 653 -3.25 -6.89 -2.01
N ARG A 654 -2.37 -6.94 -1.02
CA ARG A 654 -1.71 -5.78 -0.40
C ARG A 654 -0.37 -5.56 -1.08
N TRP A 655 -0.40 -4.73 -2.11
CA TRP A 655 0.78 -4.22 -2.80
C TRP A 655 1.43 -3.11 -1.97
N PHE A 656 2.66 -2.70 -2.32
CA PHE A 656 3.43 -1.81 -1.45
C PHE A 656 2.75 -0.44 -1.21
N ASP A 657 2.18 0.21 -2.24
CA ASP A 657 1.53 1.52 -2.11
C ASP A 657 -0.01 1.49 -2.08
N LEU A 658 -0.65 0.36 -2.38
CA LEU A 658 -2.11 0.21 -2.47
C LEU A 658 -2.61 -1.20 -2.09
N ALA A 659 -3.85 -1.29 -1.61
CA ALA A 659 -4.55 -2.56 -1.43
C ALA A 659 -5.61 -2.74 -2.52
N TYR A 660 -5.48 -3.76 -3.36
CA TYR A 660 -6.43 -4.03 -4.44
C TYR A 660 -7.33 -5.23 -4.09
N ASN A 661 -8.65 -5.01 -4.08
CA ASN A 661 -9.64 -6.01 -3.69
C ASN A 661 -10.48 -6.44 -4.90
N GLN A 662 -10.41 -7.72 -5.26
CA GLN A 662 -11.30 -8.37 -6.22
C GLN A 662 -12.45 -9.05 -5.45
N ILE A 663 -13.66 -9.06 -6.02
CA ILE A 663 -14.84 -9.69 -5.40
C ILE A 663 -15.42 -10.77 -6.32
N ASP A 664 -16.21 -11.68 -5.75
CA ASP A 664 -16.98 -12.71 -6.46
C ASP A 664 -16.16 -13.68 -7.35
N ILE A 665 -14.90 -13.96 -6.99
CA ILE A 665 -14.05 -14.85 -7.78
C ILE A 665 -14.48 -16.32 -7.62
N THR A 666 -14.36 -17.08 -8.70
CA THR A 666 -14.60 -18.53 -8.73
C THR A 666 -13.24 -19.24 -8.75
N PRO A 667 -12.90 -20.09 -7.77
CA PRO A 667 -11.65 -20.85 -7.80
C PRO A 667 -11.63 -21.85 -8.97
N ASP A 668 -10.54 -21.85 -9.74
CA ASP A 668 -10.22 -22.89 -10.70
C ASP A 668 -8.92 -23.58 -10.27
N PRO A 669 -8.93 -24.89 -9.92
CA PRO A 669 -7.71 -25.62 -9.60
C PRO A 669 -6.84 -25.93 -10.84
N LYS A 670 -7.31 -25.64 -12.07
CA LYS A 670 -6.64 -26.03 -13.32
C LYS A 670 -5.93 -24.90 -14.06
N SER A 671 -6.09 -23.65 -13.62
CA SER A 671 -5.36 -22.52 -14.19
C SER A 671 -5.16 -21.41 -13.16
N SER A 672 -4.05 -20.69 -13.25
CA SER A 672 -3.75 -19.60 -12.30
C SER A 672 -4.51 -18.32 -12.64
N MET A 673 -5.22 -17.76 -11.65
CA MET A 673 -5.88 -16.46 -11.83
C MET A 673 -4.82 -15.34 -11.75
N PRO A 674 -4.68 -14.49 -12.79
CA PRO A 674 -3.73 -13.39 -12.76
C PRO A 674 -4.23 -12.25 -11.88
N VAL A 675 -3.40 -11.80 -10.93
CA VAL A 675 -3.69 -10.68 -10.04
C VAL A 675 -2.69 -9.57 -10.33
N PHE A 676 -3.16 -8.54 -11.03
CA PHE A 676 -2.35 -7.40 -11.43
C PHE A 676 -2.27 -6.36 -10.32
N GLU A 677 -1.10 -5.73 -10.17
CA GLU A 677 -0.97 -4.46 -9.46
C GLU A 677 -1.50 -3.32 -10.36
N PRO A 678 -2.61 -2.65 -10.02
CA PRO A 678 -3.19 -1.60 -10.85
C PRO A 678 -2.27 -0.36 -10.88
N VAL A 679 -2.06 0.19 -12.07
CA VAL A 679 -1.23 1.39 -12.27
C VAL A 679 -2.01 2.65 -11.88
N LEU A 680 -2.21 2.85 -10.58
CA LEU A 680 -2.91 4.00 -10.02
C LEU A 680 -1.98 5.22 -9.81
N PRO A 681 -2.54 6.44 -9.78
CA PRO A 681 -1.82 7.63 -9.38
C PRO A 681 -1.79 7.70 -7.85
N ALA A 682 -0.72 7.19 -7.25
CA ALA A 682 -0.50 7.30 -5.81
C ALA A 682 -0.10 8.73 -5.38
N GLY A 683 0.65 9.44 -6.22
CA GLY A 683 1.14 10.80 -5.95
C GLY A 683 1.67 11.46 -7.23
N SER A 684 1.68 12.79 -7.25
CA SER A 684 2.37 13.62 -8.22
C SER A 684 2.62 15.04 -7.71
N CYS A 685 1.53 15.72 -7.32
CA CYS A 685 1.35 17.16 -7.04
C CYS A 685 -0.14 17.43 -6.73
N PRO A 686 -0.48 18.43 -5.90
CA PRO A 686 -1.85 18.94 -5.73
C PRO A 686 -2.41 19.65 -6.98
N TYR A 687 -3.75 19.75 -7.07
CA TYR A 687 -4.48 20.16 -8.28
C TYR A 687 -5.14 21.54 -8.18
N VAL A 688 -5.30 22.21 -9.33
CA VAL A 688 -5.94 23.52 -9.45
C VAL A 688 -7.10 23.47 -10.45
N TYR A 689 -8.26 24.01 -10.06
CA TYR A 689 -9.43 24.21 -10.92
C TYR A 689 -9.86 25.69 -10.96
N ALA A 690 -10.40 26.13 -12.08
CA ALA A 690 -10.85 27.50 -12.29
C ALA A 690 -12.27 27.55 -12.87
N TRP A 691 -13.07 28.55 -12.49
CA TRP A 691 -14.45 28.71 -12.99
C TRP A 691 -14.47 29.19 -14.46
N ASP A 692 -15.01 28.37 -15.37
CA ASP A 692 -15.05 28.65 -16.81
C ASP A 692 -16.28 29.47 -17.28
N GLY A 693 -17.21 29.73 -16.36
CA GLY A 693 -18.50 30.37 -16.64
C GLY A 693 -19.69 29.46 -16.37
N GLU A 694 -19.52 28.15 -16.53
CA GLU A 694 -20.57 27.13 -16.35
C GLU A 694 -20.23 26.14 -15.23
N LYS A 695 -18.95 25.82 -15.03
CA LYS A 695 -18.44 24.82 -14.08
C LYS A 695 -17.00 25.13 -13.65
N PHE A 696 -16.42 24.27 -12.80
CA PHE A 696 -14.98 24.25 -12.55
C PHE A 696 -14.26 23.37 -13.58
N ARG A 697 -13.29 23.96 -14.27
CA ARG A 697 -12.41 23.31 -15.24
C ARG A 697 -11.06 23.00 -14.58
N PHE A 698 -10.57 21.77 -14.71
CA PHE A 698 -9.20 21.42 -14.33
C PHE A 698 -8.20 22.27 -15.14
N VAL A 699 -7.26 22.91 -14.44
CA VAL A 699 -6.24 23.77 -15.05
C VAL A 699 -4.97 22.96 -15.30
N SER A 700 -4.35 22.51 -14.21
CA SER A 700 -3.11 21.74 -14.16
C SER A 700 -2.92 21.28 -12.70
N ASP A 701 -1.82 20.59 -12.42
CA ASP A 701 -1.25 20.54 -11.07
C ASP A 701 -0.31 21.74 -10.82
N PHE A 702 0.16 21.92 -9.59
CA PHE A 702 1.10 22.99 -9.24
C PHE A 702 2.07 22.58 -8.12
N LEU A 703 3.14 23.37 -7.95
CA LEU A 703 4.22 23.22 -6.96
C LEU A 703 5.14 22.00 -7.12
N GLY A 704 4.98 21.14 -8.13
CA GLY A 704 5.84 19.96 -8.39
C GLY A 704 7.34 20.18 -8.67
N SER A 705 7.80 21.43 -8.65
CA SER A 705 9.23 21.75 -8.60
C SER A 705 9.74 21.94 -7.17
N SER A 706 8.87 21.80 -6.16
CA SER A 706 9.11 22.02 -4.74
C SER A 706 8.96 20.75 -3.84
N PRO A 707 9.31 19.53 -4.28
CA PRO A 707 9.04 18.32 -3.52
C PRO A 707 9.98 18.19 -2.31
N VAL A 708 9.39 18.05 -1.12
CA VAL A 708 10.09 18.02 0.16
C VAL A 708 10.40 16.60 0.60
N GLY A 709 11.68 16.30 0.84
CA GLY A 709 12.13 14.99 1.31
C GLY A 709 12.10 13.88 0.25
N LEU A 710 11.76 14.19 -1.01
CA LEU A 710 11.80 13.28 -2.14
C LEU A 710 13.25 12.91 -2.49
N ARG A 711 13.59 11.63 -2.43
CA ARG A 711 14.91 11.15 -2.88
C ARG A 711 15.00 11.07 -4.41
N VAL A 712 16.15 11.48 -4.93
CA VAL A 712 16.58 11.28 -6.32
C VAL A 712 17.61 10.14 -6.47
N THR A 713 18.28 9.76 -5.37
CA THR A 713 19.14 8.56 -5.27
C THR A 713 19.06 7.96 -3.85
N ASP A 714 19.78 6.86 -3.58
CA ASP A 714 20.01 6.32 -2.22
C ASP A 714 20.23 7.41 -1.14
N THR A 715 20.99 8.47 -1.46
CA THR A 715 21.54 9.44 -0.49
C THR A 715 21.38 10.91 -0.87
N VAL A 716 20.62 11.23 -1.92
CA VAL A 716 20.45 12.62 -2.41
C VAL A 716 18.98 12.93 -2.55
N PHE A 717 18.58 14.11 -2.08
CA PHE A 717 17.22 14.63 -2.16
C PHE A 717 17.06 15.58 -3.36
N ALA A 718 15.83 15.77 -3.82
CA ALA A 718 15.50 16.87 -4.72
C ALA A 718 15.75 18.22 -4.01
N ASP A 719 16.25 19.21 -4.75
CA ASP A 719 16.21 20.61 -4.32
C ASP A 719 14.80 21.17 -4.62
N ALA A 720 14.18 21.84 -3.65
CA ALA A 720 12.84 22.43 -3.81
C ALA A 720 12.88 23.88 -4.33
N ASP A 721 12.08 24.18 -5.37
CA ASP A 721 11.83 25.51 -5.95
C ASP A 721 10.40 25.96 -5.63
N PRO A 722 10.18 26.73 -4.54
CA PRO A 722 8.84 26.92 -3.98
C PRO A 722 7.98 27.97 -4.68
N HIS A 723 8.49 28.72 -5.65
CA HIS A 723 7.77 29.81 -6.32
C HIS A 723 7.26 29.37 -7.70
N GLU A 724 5.95 29.48 -7.98
CA GLU A 724 5.39 29.17 -9.31
C GLU A 724 4.29 30.16 -9.74
N TYR A 725 4.24 30.48 -11.05
CA TYR A 725 3.13 31.12 -11.74
C TYR A 725 2.39 30.12 -12.66
N LEU A 726 1.26 29.57 -12.21
CA LEU A 726 0.41 28.71 -13.04
C LEU A 726 -0.57 29.54 -13.88
N TRP A 727 -0.58 29.39 -15.21
CA TRP A 727 -1.56 30.02 -16.09
C TRP A 727 -2.95 29.39 -15.93
N LEU A 728 -3.96 30.23 -15.66
CA LEU A 728 -5.35 29.84 -15.41
C LEU A 728 -6.24 29.92 -16.66
N GLY A 729 -5.83 30.73 -17.65
CA GLY A 729 -6.60 31.04 -18.85
C GLY A 729 -6.65 32.54 -19.14
N SER A 730 -7.10 32.87 -20.35
CA SER A 730 -7.43 34.22 -20.82
C SER A 730 -8.86 34.63 -20.45
N ASP A 731 -9.23 35.91 -20.60
CA ASP A 731 -10.54 36.45 -20.19
C ASP A 731 -11.75 35.97 -21.01
N ASP A 732 -11.52 35.22 -22.11
CA ASP A 732 -12.54 34.44 -22.79
C ASP A 732 -12.79 33.07 -22.14
N ILE A 733 -11.84 32.51 -21.38
CA ILE A 733 -11.90 31.19 -20.71
C ILE A 733 -12.17 31.31 -19.20
N PHE A 734 -11.38 32.10 -18.45
CA PHE A 734 -11.55 32.23 -16.99
C PHE A 734 -12.54 33.36 -16.67
N LYS A 735 -13.63 33.04 -15.96
CA LYS A 735 -14.76 33.96 -15.74
C LYS A 735 -14.96 34.29 -14.26
N PRO A 736 -15.44 35.50 -13.94
CA PRO A 736 -15.94 35.80 -12.61
C PRO A 736 -17.26 35.06 -12.36
N ARG A 737 -17.35 34.37 -11.22
CA ARG A 737 -18.58 33.78 -10.67
C ARG A 737 -19.28 34.86 -9.84
N GLY A 738 -20.18 35.62 -10.47
CA GLY A 738 -20.81 36.78 -9.85
C GLY A 738 -19.84 37.96 -9.76
N LYS A 739 -19.28 38.23 -8.58
CA LYS A 739 -18.29 39.30 -8.34
C LYS A 739 -16.86 38.81 -8.13
N SER A 740 -16.66 37.50 -7.98
CA SER A 740 -15.35 36.92 -7.65
C SER A 740 -14.81 36.10 -8.80
N TYR A 741 -13.51 36.21 -9.10
CA TYR A 741 -12.80 35.11 -9.75
C TYR A 741 -12.57 34.02 -8.70
N VAL A 742 -12.92 32.77 -9.03
CA VAL A 742 -12.91 31.65 -8.06
C VAL A 742 -11.99 30.55 -8.56
N ILE A 743 -11.05 30.15 -7.71
CA ILE A 743 -10.11 29.06 -7.91
C ILE A 743 -10.34 28.04 -6.79
N GLN A 744 -10.28 26.75 -7.13
CA GLN A 744 -10.22 25.66 -6.15
C GLN A 744 -8.81 25.07 -6.20
N VAL A 745 -8.16 24.97 -5.04
CA VAL A 745 -6.90 24.23 -4.85
C VAL A 745 -7.22 23.00 -4.03
N THR A 746 -6.89 21.81 -4.54
CA THR A 746 -7.29 20.55 -3.91
C THR A 746 -6.09 19.63 -3.71
N GLU A 747 -5.96 19.08 -2.51
CA GLU A 747 -5.07 17.95 -2.27
C GLU A 747 -5.89 16.66 -2.43
N GLU A 748 -5.73 15.96 -3.56
CA GLU A 748 -6.51 14.78 -3.93
C GLU A 748 -5.67 13.50 -4.02
N LEU A 749 -4.42 13.55 -3.60
CA LEU A 749 -3.48 12.45 -3.71
C LEU A 749 -2.98 12.04 -2.31
N ARG A 750 -2.02 11.12 -2.27
CA ARG A 750 -1.43 10.58 -1.05
C ARG A 750 -0.38 11.52 -0.44
N GLU A 751 -0.67 12.82 -0.42
CA GLU A 751 0.32 13.88 -0.34
C GLU A 751 -0.10 14.96 0.68
N VAL A 752 0.80 15.91 0.93
CA VAL A 752 0.55 17.09 1.76
C VAL A 752 1.06 18.33 1.04
N LEU A 753 0.19 19.31 0.85
CA LEU A 753 0.52 20.65 0.37
C LEU A 753 0.85 21.56 1.56
N TYR A 754 1.91 22.36 1.48
CA TYR A 754 2.27 23.43 2.40
C TYR A 754 2.31 24.76 1.61
N LEU A 755 1.24 25.53 1.66
CA LEU A 755 1.04 26.76 0.89
C LEU A 755 1.30 27.98 1.77
N ASP A 756 2.33 28.77 1.45
CA ASP A 756 2.80 29.95 2.20
C ASP A 756 2.28 31.27 1.60
N GLU A 757 1.98 31.30 0.30
CA GLU A 757 1.37 32.45 -0.36
C GLU A 757 0.52 32.03 -1.57
N ALA A 758 -0.62 32.69 -1.80
CA ALA A 758 -1.42 32.51 -3.01
C ALA A 758 -2.07 33.83 -3.49
N LYS A 759 -1.79 34.24 -4.73
CA LYS A 759 -2.23 35.53 -5.31
C LYS A 759 -2.68 35.38 -6.75
N LEU A 760 -3.80 35.99 -7.10
CA LEU A 760 -4.23 36.11 -8.49
C LEU A 760 -3.45 37.24 -9.17
N VAL A 761 -2.72 36.90 -10.22
CA VAL A 761 -1.94 37.82 -11.03
C VAL A 761 -2.62 37.98 -12.38
N VAL A 762 -2.95 39.22 -12.73
CA VAL A 762 -3.71 39.56 -13.94
C VAL A 762 -2.84 40.39 -14.85
N VAL A 763 -2.65 39.92 -16.08
CA VAL A 763 -1.73 40.50 -17.06
C VAL A 763 -2.51 41.02 -18.26
N ASP A 764 -2.60 42.35 -18.37
CA ASP A 764 -3.07 43.00 -19.59
C ASP A 764 -1.88 43.18 -20.54
N HIS A 765 -1.90 42.57 -21.72
CA HIS A 765 -0.86 42.71 -22.75
C HIS A 765 -1.44 42.96 -24.15
N PRO A 766 -0.66 43.47 -25.11
CA PRO A 766 -1.11 43.68 -26.49
C PRO A 766 -1.60 42.39 -27.16
N LYS A 767 -2.63 42.50 -28.02
CA LYS A 767 -3.29 41.33 -28.64
C LYS A 767 -2.40 40.53 -29.62
N ASP A 768 -1.27 41.08 -30.05
CA ASP A 768 -0.28 40.46 -30.95
C ASP A 768 0.87 39.73 -30.21
N THR A 769 0.79 39.59 -28.88
CA THR A 769 1.80 38.94 -28.04
C THR A 769 1.22 37.78 -27.23
N GLU A 770 2.08 36.86 -26.77
CA GLU A 770 1.74 35.89 -25.71
C GLU A 770 2.49 36.27 -24.42
N VAL A 771 2.02 35.78 -23.25
CA VAL A 771 2.74 35.91 -21.96
C VAL A 771 2.89 34.53 -21.33
N HIS A 772 4.11 34.20 -20.90
CA HIS A 772 4.45 32.91 -20.28
C HIS A 772 5.38 33.10 -19.08
N THR A 773 5.41 32.12 -18.17
CA THR A 773 6.37 32.13 -17.03
C THR A 773 7.75 31.59 -17.41
N THR A 774 8.79 32.02 -16.69
CA THR A 774 10.12 31.42 -16.70
C THR A 774 10.25 30.18 -15.79
N ASP A 775 9.21 29.87 -15.02
CA ASP A 775 9.17 28.71 -14.12
C ASP A 775 9.19 27.40 -14.90
N LYS A 776 9.83 26.38 -14.30
CA LYS A 776 10.04 25.05 -14.88
C LYS A 776 10.85 24.19 -13.90
N PHE A 777 10.67 22.88 -13.99
CA PHE A 777 11.49 21.94 -13.24
C PHE A 777 12.95 22.01 -13.72
N ARG A 778 13.91 22.01 -12.78
CA ARG A 778 15.34 22.32 -13.00
C ARG A 778 16.25 21.31 -12.28
N PRO A 779 17.52 21.10 -12.71
CA PRO A 779 18.39 20.08 -12.14
C PRO A 779 18.86 20.31 -10.70
N SER A 780 19.05 21.57 -10.30
CA SER A 780 19.55 21.98 -8.99
C SER A 780 19.38 23.48 -8.79
N LYS A 781 19.59 23.93 -7.56
CA LYS A 781 19.81 25.36 -7.25
C LYS A 781 21.01 25.94 -8.03
N PRO A 782 21.09 27.27 -8.24
CA PRO A 782 20.13 28.28 -7.80
C PRO A 782 18.90 28.37 -8.70
N PHE A 783 17.73 28.50 -8.07
CA PHE A 783 16.48 28.78 -8.75
C PHE A 783 16.25 30.29 -8.83
N PRO A 784 16.15 30.90 -10.03
CA PRO A 784 15.80 32.31 -10.17
C PRO A 784 14.28 32.48 -10.07
N ARG A 785 13.83 33.41 -9.22
CA ARG A 785 12.41 33.71 -9.00
C ARG A 785 11.68 33.96 -10.33
N GLY A 786 10.50 33.35 -10.48
CA GLY A 786 9.66 33.45 -11.67
C GLY A 786 9.40 34.89 -12.15
N GLU A 787 9.60 35.08 -13.46
CA GLU A 787 9.20 36.26 -14.22
C GLU A 787 8.11 35.87 -15.24
N LEU A 788 7.16 36.77 -15.49
CA LEU A 788 6.23 36.67 -16.62
C LEU A 788 6.81 37.43 -17.81
N TRP A 789 7.15 36.71 -18.89
CA TRP A 789 7.75 37.28 -20.09
C TRP A 789 6.72 37.43 -21.20
N THR A 790 6.65 38.62 -21.78
CA THR A 790 5.90 38.90 -23.00
C THR A 790 6.73 38.53 -24.23
N VAL A 791 6.17 37.75 -25.15
CA VAL A 791 6.84 37.29 -26.37
C VAL A 791 6.02 37.67 -27.61
N GLN A 792 6.70 37.97 -28.71
CA GLN A 792 6.13 38.52 -29.94
C GLN A 792 6.83 37.94 -31.18
N ASN A 793 6.38 38.33 -32.38
CA ASN A 793 7.04 37.98 -33.65
C ASN A 793 7.28 36.45 -33.81
N ARG A 794 6.20 35.65 -33.66
CA ARG A 794 6.25 34.19 -33.75
C ARG A 794 6.82 33.72 -35.09
N TYR A 795 7.92 32.99 -35.04
CA TYR A 795 8.50 32.27 -36.17
C TYR A 795 7.77 30.93 -36.34
N PRO A 796 7.18 30.64 -37.51
CA PRO A 796 6.44 29.40 -37.72
C PRO A 796 7.40 28.21 -37.80
N LEU A 797 7.05 27.13 -37.09
CA LEU A 797 7.68 25.82 -37.24
C LEU A 797 7.39 25.31 -38.65
N ARG A 798 8.42 25.24 -39.50
CA ARG A 798 8.28 24.81 -40.91
C ARG A 798 8.34 23.31 -41.06
N ARG A 799 9.09 22.66 -40.17
CA ARG A 799 9.25 21.21 -40.11
C ARG A 799 9.71 20.77 -38.73
N ALA A 800 9.17 19.68 -38.22
CA ALA A 800 9.72 18.95 -37.08
C ALA A 800 9.78 17.45 -37.37
N ARG A 801 10.85 16.79 -36.91
CA ARG A 801 11.01 15.33 -37.06
C ARG A 801 11.55 14.66 -35.83
N THR A 802 11.01 13.49 -35.48
CA THR A 802 11.58 12.64 -34.43
C THR A 802 12.90 12.00 -34.89
N PHE A 803 13.68 11.43 -33.97
CA PHE A 803 14.95 10.78 -34.32
C PHE A 803 14.78 9.49 -35.14
N GLU A 804 13.60 8.87 -35.09
CA GLU A 804 13.17 7.78 -35.98
C GLU A 804 12.75 8.27 -37.37
N GLY A 805 12.72 9.59 -37.59
CA GLY A 805 12.46 10.24 -38.88
C GLY A 805 11.00 10.54 -39.19
N ALA A 806 10.06 10.27 -38.27
CA ALA A 806 8.66 10.63 -38.41
C ALA A 806 8.47 12.14 -38.52
N ASP A 807 7.56 12.62 -39.37
CA ASP A 807 7.24 14.05 -39.48
C ASP A 807 6.13 14.40 -38.49
N VAL A 808 6.40 15.36 -37.61
CA VAL A 808 5.55 15.73 -36.46
C VAL A 808 5.23 17.23 -36.44
N THR A 809 5.42 17.90 -37.58
CA THR A 809 5.24 19.35 -37.74
C THR A 809 3.86 19.84 -37.27
N ASP A 810 2.79 19.18 -37.72
CA ASP A 810 1.39 19.54 -37.40
C ASP A 810 1.00 19.23 -35.95
N ALA A 811 1.81 18.42 -35.24
CA ALA A 811 1.61 18.00 -33.84
C ALA A 811 2.56 18.71 -32.87
N LEU A 812 3.21 19.79 -33.32
CA LEU A 812 4.01 20.70 -32.48
C LEU A 812 3.74 22.18 -32.81
N ALA A 813 2.77 22.44 -33.70
CA ALA A 813 2.50 23.78 -34.22
C ALA A 813 1.73 24.66 -33.22
N GLU A 814 0.65 24.13 -32.63
CA GLU A 814 -0.32 24.85 -31.79
C GLU A 814 -0.67 24.04 -30.54
N ASN A 815 -1.19 24.69 -29.50
CA ASN A 815 -1.74 24.00 -28.33
C ASN A 815 -3.13 23.40 -28.67
N ASP A 816 -3.19 22.33 -29.46
CA ASP A 816 -4.46 21.69 -29.88
C ASP A 816 -4.70 20.27 -29.31
N GLY A 817 -3.82 19.79 -28.42
CA GLY A 817 -3.92 18.50 -27.73
C GLY A 817 -3.30 17.32 -28.50
N ARG A 818 -2.66 17.57 -29.66
CA ARG A 818 -1.93 16.56 -30.43
C ARG A 818 -0.49 16.45 -29.95
N VAL A 819 -0.23 15.60 -28.96
CA VAL A 819 1.11 15.46 -28.40
C VAL A 819 2.05 14.54 -29.17
N VAL A 820 3.29 14.98 -29.36
CA VAL A 820 4.44 14.10 -29.66
C VAL A 820 4.88 13.43 -28.37
N SER A 821 4.79 12.09 -28.36
CA SER A 821 5.09 11.24 -27.20
C SER A 821 6.38 10.42 -27.43
N PRO A 822 7.05 9.91 -26.38
CA PRO A 822 8.17 8.99 -26.57
C PRO A 822 7.72 7.72 -27.30
N THR A 823 8.53 7.22 -28.23
CA THR A 823 8.21 6.03 -29.02
C THR A 823 8.31 4.73 -28.22
N ARG A 824 9.07 4.74 -27.12
CA ARG A 824 9.27 3.61 -26.19
C ARG A 824 9.44 4.12 -24.76
N LEU A 825 8.64 3.59 -23.84
CA LEU A 825 8.77 3.82 -22.40
C LEU A 825 9.74 2.81 -21.78
N ARG A 826 10.23 3.08 -20.56
CA ARG A 826 10.92 2.07 -19.74
C ARG A 826 9.91 1.15 -19.02
N ILE A 827 10.43 0.14 -18.32
CA ILE A 827 9.62 -0.76 -17.49
C ILE A 827 8.83 0.01 -16.41
N PRO A 828 7.69 -0.49 -15.89
CA PRO A 828 6.82 0.28 -15.00
C PRO A 828 7.48 0.73 -13.67
N GLN A 829 8.51 0.01 -13.20
CA GLN A 829 9.35 0.40 -12.05
C GLN A 829 10.15 1.69 -12.32
N LEU A 830 10.42 2.00 -13.59
CA LEU A 830 11.11 3.21 -14.07
C LEU A 830 10.10 4.21 -14.70
N ARG A 831 8.89 4.30 -14.13
CA ARG A 831 7.85 5.27 -14.52
C ARG A 831 8.42 6.68 -14.66
N GLY A 832 8.01 7.41 -15.70
CA GLY A 832 8.54 8.75 -15.97
C GLY A 832 9.85 8.77 -16.75
N LEU A 833 10.42 7.60 -17.11
CA LEU A 833 11.57 7.48 -18.00
C LEU A 833 11.18 6.75 -19.31
N ALA A 834 11.88 7.11 -20.38
CA ALA A 834 11.74 6.58 -21.73
C ALA A 834 13.07 6.01 -22.25
N GLU A 835 13.08 5.42 -23.44
CA GLU A 835 14.32 5.35 -24.23
C GLU A 835 14.72 6.75 -24.71
N PRO A 836 16.02 7.03 -24.95
CA PRO A 836 16.47 8.33 -25.43
C PRO A 836 15.85 8.70 -26.77
N HIS A 837 15.17 9.84 -26.82
CA HIS A 837 14.43 10.32 -27.98
C HIS A 837 14.54 11.85 -28.09
N GLY A 838 13.92 12.42 -29.13
CA GLY A 838 13.94 13.85 -29.36
C GLY A 838 13.40 14.25 -30.71
N VAL A 839 13.44 15.55 -30.99
CA VAL A 839 12.97 16.17 -32.23
C VAL A 839 13.99 17.15 -32.81
N GLU A 840 14.21 17.08 -34.13
CA GLU A 840 14.84 18.15 -34.91
C GLU A 840 13.78 19.15 -35.37
N LEU A 841 14.11 20.44 -35.32
CA LEU A 841 13.21 21.58 -35.49
C LEU A 841 13.77 22.57 -36.52
N ASP A 842 12.97 22.90 -37.53
CA ASP A 842 13.31 23.84 -38.60
C ASP A 842 12.30 25.01 -38.62
N PHE A 843 12.79 26.21 -38.29
CA PHE A 843 12.05 27.47 -38.37
C PHE A 843 12.45 28.30 -39.62
N GLY A 844 13.34 27.76 -40.45
CA GLY A 844 14.18 28.51 -41.39
C GLY A 844 15.40 29.15 -40.70
N PRO A 845 16.15 30.02 -41.41
CA PRO A 845 17.35 30.67 -40.87
C PRO A 845 17.07 31.41 -39.57
N LEU A 846 17.83 31.09 -38.52
CA LEU A 846 17.62 31.65 -37.18
C LEU A 846 18.26 33.06 -37.09
N PRO A 847 17.51 34.12 -36.74
CA PRO A 847 18.06 35.47 -36.63
C PRO A 847 18.79 35.62 -35.28
N VAL A 848 20.06 35.19 -35.26
CA VAL A 848 20.89 35.12 -34.04
C VAL A 848 21.21 36.49 -33.40
N ASP A 849 20.93 37.59 -34.09
CA ASP A 849 20.99 38.97 -33.58
C ASP A 849 19.78 39.34 -32.68
N ARG A 850 18.77 38.46 -32.59
CA ARG A 850 17.50 38.73 -31.89
C ARG A 850 17.42 38.10 -30.51
N PRO A 851 16.64 38.68 -29.59
CA PRO A 851 16.40 38.12 -28.27
C PRO A 851 15.41 36.95 -28.37
N LEU A 852 15.85 35.86 -29.00
CA LEU A 852 15.01 34.71 -29.30
C LEU A 852 14.67 33.93 -28.03
N VAL A 853 13.44 33.44 -27.98
CA VAL A 853 12.93 32.58 -26.89
C VAL A 853 12.22 31.38 -27.52
N LEU A 854 12.61 30.18 -27.11
CA LEU A 854 11.91 28.95 -27.46
C LEU A 854 10.82 28.70 -26.42
N VAL A 855 9.58 28.61 -26.87
CA VAL A 855 8.37 28.37 -26.07
C VAL A 855 7.98 26.91 -26.25
N LEU A 856 7.97 26.15 -25.16
CA LEU A 856 7.72 24.71 -25.14
C LEU A 856 6.49 24.42 -24.27
N THR A 857 5.41 23.91 -24.85
CA THR A 857 4.21 23.47 -24.11
C THR A 857 4.13 21.95 -24.12
N GLY A 858 3.96 21.33 -22.94
CA GLY A 858 3.94 19.88 -22.78
C GLY A 858 3.75 19.46 -21.32
N TRP A 859 3.83 18.15 -21.05
CA TRP A 859 3.70 17.59 -19.70
C TRP A 859 4.68 16.44 -19.45
N LEU A 860 5.05 16.23 -18.19
CA LEU A 860 6.00 15.21 -17.70
C LEU A 860 5.27 14.21 -16.81
N ARG A 861 5.37 12.90 -17.09
CA ARG A 861 4.95 11.90 -16.10
C ARG A 861 6.02 11.78 -15.02
N PHE A 862 5.70 12.15 -13.78
CA PHE A 862 6.61 11.94 -12.65
C PHE A 862 6.75 10.45 -12.27
N GLY A 863 7.97 10.05 -11.93
CA GLY A 863 8.27 8.71 -11.43
C GLY A 863 7.88 8.50 -9.96
N GLY A 864 8.18 9.48 -9.10
CA GLY A 864 8.14 9.35 -7.64
C GLY A 864 9.38 8.66 -7.08
N GLY A 865 9.52 8.65 -5.75
CA GLY A 865 10.73 8.19 -5.06
C GLY A 865 11.20 6.78 -5.45
N MET A 866 10.29 5.80 -5.54
CA MET A 866 10.60 4.43 -5.95
C MET A 866 11.27 4.39 -7.33
N ALA A 867 10.75 5.13 -8.31
CA ALA A 867 11.30 5.15 -9.67
C ALA A 867 12.63 5.91 -9.74
N ASN A 868 12.78 6.99 -8.99
CA ASN A 868 14.04 7.73 -8.89
C ASN A 868 15.17 6.85 -8.33
N VAL A 869 14.93 6.20 -7.19
CA VAL A 869 15.93 5.33 -6.55
C VAL A 869 16.19 4.08 -7.41
N ALA A 870 15.14 3.50 -8.01
CA ALA A 870 15.27 2.41 -8.98
C ALA A 870 16.14 2.79 -10.19
N ALA A 871 16.03 4.02 -10.70
CA ALA A 871 16.89 4.53 -11.77
C ALA A 871 18.33 4.75 -11.28
N SER A 872 18.52 5.31 -10.07
CA SER A 872 19.85 5.59 -9.51
C SER A 872 20.75 4.37 -9.28
N HIS A 873 20.18 3.16 -9.37
CA HIS A 873 20.93 1.89 -9.36
C HIS A 873 21.67 1.60 -10.68
N ASP A 874 21.32 2.31 -11.77
CA ASP A 874 21.93 2.19 -13.10
C ASP A 874 22.68 3.49 -13.46
N PRO A 875 24.02 3.47 -13.62
CA PRO A 875 24.81 4.66 -13.95
C PRO A 875 24.55 5.20 -15.36
N ASP A 876 23.98 4.39 -16.26
CA ASP A 876 23.62 4.81 -17.62
C ASP A 876 22.21 5.44 -17.70
N LEU A 877 21.52 5.57 -16.55
CA LEU A 877 20.24 6.29 -16.39
C LEU A 877 20.35 7.55 -15.50
N PRO A 878 21.22 8.53 -15.83
CA PRO A 878 21.24 9.81 -15.13
C PRO A 878 19.94 10.57 -15.37
N PHE A 879 19.50 11.36 -14.38
CA PHE A 879 18.24 12.11 -14.37
C PHE A 879 18.12 13.04 -15.62
N PRO A 880 17.33 12.66 -16.66
CA PRO A 880 17.68 13.00 -18.05
C PRO A 880 17.05 14.29 -18.56
N PHE A 881 17.33 15.41 -17.86
CA PHE A 881 16.84 16.74 -18.23
C PHE A 881 17.04 17.07 -19.72
N PRO A 882 16.03 17.67 -20.39
CA PRO A 882 16.11 17.97 -21.81
C PRO A 882 17.34 18.83 -22.17
N GLN A 883 17.93 18.52 -23.32
CA GLN A 883 19.12 19.19 -23.86
C GLN A 883 18.79 19.78 -25.22
N LEU A 884 19.36 20.95 -25.52
CA LEU A 884 19.17 21.66 -26.78
C LEU A 884 20.50 21.71 -27.56
N GLU A 885 20.47 21.24 -28.80
CA GLU A 885 21.56 21.38 -29.77
C GLU A 885 21.14 22.33 -30.91
N VAL A 886 22.13 22.90 -31.58
CA VAL A 886 21.98 23.76 -32.75
C VAL A 886 22.82 23.23 -33.92
N GLU A 887 22.29 23.26 -35.13
CA GLU A 887 23.04 22.93 -36.35
C GLU A 887 23.75 24.17 -36.89
N VAL A 888 25.05 24.05 -37.12
CA VAL A 888 25.90 25.11 -37.71
C VAL A 888 26.70 24.51 -38.88
N PRO A 889 26.30 24.73 -40.14
CA PRO A 889 27.05 24.24 -41.30
C PRO A 889 28.44 24.91 -41.41
N PRO A 890 29.52 24.18 -41.76
CA PRO A 890 29.60 22.75 -42.04
C PRO A 890 29.91 21.88 -40.81
N THR A 891 30.01 22.47 -39.61
CA THR A 891 30.46 21.77 -38.37
C THR A 891 29.46 20.76 -37.82
N GLY A 892 28.18 20.84 -38.19
CA GLY A 892 27.13 19.95 -37.74
C GLY A 892 26.45 20.42 -36.46
N TRP A 893 26.03 19.48 -35.62
CA TRP A 893 25.31 19.75 -34.38
C TRP A 893 26.26 20.11 -33.23
N GLN A 894 25.88 21.13 -32.46
CA GLN A 894 26.62 21.63 -31.30
C GLN A 894 25.64 21.80 -30.12
N LYS A 895 26.00 21.34 -28.92
CA LYS A 895 25.20 21.57 -27.71
C LYS A 895 25.22 23.05 -27.31
N LEU A 896 24.06 23.60 -27.00
CA LEU A 896 23.91 24.97 -26.48
C LEU A 896 24.11 25.02 -24.96
N ASP A 897 24.79 26.06 -24.47
CA ASP A 897 24.85 26.40 -23.05
C ASP A 897 23.56 27.12 -22.62
N VAL A 898 22.49 26.33 -22.42
CA VAL A 898 21.18 26.79 -21.95
C VAL A 898 20.55 25.76 -21.01
N VAL A 899 19.86 26.23 -19.96
CA VAL A 899 19.02 25.37 -19.12
C VAL A 899 17.65 25.26 -19.77
N VAL A 900 17.37 24.13 -20.43
CA VAL A 900 16.04 23.85 -21.00
C VAL A 900 15.02 23.67 -19.87
N GLY A 901 15.31 22.78 -18.91
CA GLY A 901 14.35 22.36 -17.89
C GLY A 901 13.27 21.43 -18.45
N ALA A 902 12.26 21.11 -17.63
CA ALA A 902 11.09 20.32 -18.04
C ALA A 902 9.79 20.99 -17.56
N PRO A 903 8.65 20.75 -18.22
CA PRO A 903 7.34 21.03 -17.64
C PRO A 903 7.20 20.26 -16.32
N SER A 904 6.70 20.92 -15.28
CA SER A 904 6.49 20.28 -13.97
C SER A 904 5.11 19.63 -13.95
N GLY A 905 5.04 18.31 -13.84
CA GLY A 905 3.77 17.56 -13.79
C GLY A 905 2.94 17.66 -15.07
N LYS A 906 1.67 18.09 -14.95
CA LYS A 906 0.68 18.16 -16.04
C LYS A 906 1.01 19.31 -17.00
N THR A 907 0.17 19.54 -18.02
CA THR A 907 0.46 20.48 -19.11
C THR A 907 0.77 21.88 -18.61
N LYS A 908 1.98 22.36 -18.94
CA LYS A 908 2.49 23.72 -18.67
C LYS A 908 3.30 24.22 -19.87
N THR A 909 3.53 25.52 -19.94
CA THR A 909 4.45 26.14 -20.92
C THR A 909 5.70 26.62 -20.21
N ILE A 910 6.87 26.26 -20.74
CA ILE A 910 8.19 26.66 -20.24
C ILE A 910 8.95 27.46 -21.31
N LEU A 911 9.85 28.33 -20.87
CA LEU A 911 10.67 29.19 -21.74
C LEU A 911 12.15 28.80 -21.73
N VAL A 912 12.80 28.80 -22.90
CA VAL A 912 14.26 28.73 -23.04
C VAL A 912 14.76 30.02 -23.68
N ASP A 913 15.56 30.78 -22.93
CA ASP A 913 16.21 31.99 -23.42
C ASP A 913 17.36 31.64 -24.37
N LEU A 914 17.30 32.11 -25.61
CA LEU A 914 18.31 31.93 -26.65
C LEU A 914 19.03 33.26 -26.98
N ALA A 915 18.72 34.36 -26.29
CA ALA A 915 19.30 35.67 -26.54
C ALA A 915 20.83 35.66 -26.37
N ASN A 916 21.57 35.93 -27.45
CA ASN A 916 23.03 35.83 -27.53
C ASN A 916 23.59 34.42 -27.28
N ARG A 917 22.77 33.36 -27.33
CA ARG A 917 23.19 31.96 -27.14
C ARG A 917 23.46 31.22 -28.45
N LEU A 918 22.87 31.66 -29.56
CA LEU A 918 23.01 31.01 -30.85
C LEU A 918 24.29 31.47 -31.60
N PRO A 919 25.12 30.55 -32.11
CA PRO A 919 26.30 30.89 -32.89
C PRO A 919 25.96 31.41 -34.30
N PRO A 920 26.79 32.28 -34.91
CA PRO A 920 26.59 32.73 -36.28
C PRO A 920 26.48 31.56 -37.28
N GLY A 921 25.44 31.58 -38.12
CA GLY A 921 25.16 30.51 -39.07
C GLY A 921 24.30 29.35 -38.54
N ALA A 922 23.72 29.49 -37.34
CA ALA A 922 22.72 28.56 -36.82
C ALA A 922 21.52 28.38 -37.77
N THR A 923 21.19 27.12 -38.11
CA THR A 923 20.13 26.77 -39.07
C THR A 923 18.93 26.06 -38.45
N ARG A 924 19.17 25.06 -37.59
CA ARG A 924 18.13 24.22 -36.99
C ARG A 924 18.41 23.99 -35.51
N LEU A 925 17.35 23.67 -34.76
CA LEU A 925 17.45 23.27 -33.35
C LEU A 925 17.13 21.79 -33.20
N ARG A 926 17.60 21.18 -32.12
CA ARG A 926 17.28 19.79 -31.77
C ARG A 926 17.12 19.67 -30.27
N LEU A 927 15.99 19.10 -29.84
CA LEU A 927 15.65 18.86 -28.45
C LEU A 927 15.73 17.35 -28.16
N SER A 928 16.46 16.93 -27.12
CA SER A 928 16.60 15.52 -26.73
C SER A 928 16.41 15.29 -25.23
N THR A 929 15.87 14.13 -24.84
CA THR A 929 15.67 13.73 -23.44
C THR A 929 15.50 12.20 -23.33
N ALA A 930 15.44 11.68 -22.11
CA ALA A 930 14.94 10.33 -21.80
C ALA A 930 13.90 10.34 -20.66
N PHE A 931 13.30 11.49 -20.35
CA PHE A 931 12.08 11.55 -19.53
C PHE A 931 10.84 11.19 -20.34
N GLU A 932 9.78 10.71 -19.69
CA GLU A 932 8.45 10.58 -20.29
C GLU A 932 7.78 11.97 -20.38
N ILE A 933 8.21 12.76 -21.38
CA ILE A 933 7.62 14.07 -21.71
C ILE A 933 6.82 13.97 -23.00
N HIS A 934 5.61 14.53 -22.98
CA HIS A 934 4.73 14.66 -24.12
C HIS A 934 4.66 16.14 -24.52
N TRP A 935 5.08 16.48 -25.74
CA TRP A 935 5.13 17.86 -26.24
C TRP A 935 3.90 18.16 -27.12
N ASP A 936 3.18 19.23 -26.80
CA ASP A 936 1.98 19.71 -27.53
C ASP A 936 2.35 20.83 -28.52
N ARG A 937 3.26 21.74 -28.12
CA ARG A 937 3.72 22.86 -28.95
C ARG A 937 5.19 23.18 -28.75
N ILE A 938 5.89 23.45 -29.85
CA ILE A 938 7.26 23.99 -29.86
C ILE A 938 7.34 25.15 -30.85
N ALA A 939 7.41 26.37 -30.32
CA ALA A 939 7.37 27.62 -31.10
C ALA A 939 8.50 28.57 -30.73
N LEU A 940 8.94 29.41 -31.68
CA LEU A 940 10.05 30.34 -31.52
C LEU A 940 9.54 31.78 -31.63
N PHE A 941 9.97 32.68 -30.74
CA PHE A 941 9.52 34.07 -30.65
C PHE A 941 10.70 35.01 -30.36
N GLU A 942 10.47 36.33 -30.42
CA GLU A 942 11.32 37.36 -29.81
C GLU A 942 10.77 37.78 -28.44
N ARG A 943 11.64 37.98 -27.43
CA ARG A 943 11.26 38.61 -26.15
C ARG A 943 10.93 40.09 -26.37
N ARG A 944 9.75 40.53 -25.91
CA ARG A 944 9.35 41.94 -25.88
C ARG A 944 9.90 42.57 -24.59
N PHE A 945 10.63 43.67 -24.72
CA PHE A 945 11.17 44.47 -23.60
C PHE A 945 10.42 45.79 -23.39
N ALA A 946 9.27 45.97 -24.03
CA ALA A 946 8.43 47.14 -23.85
C ALA A 946 7.60 47.02 -22.57
N ASP A 947 7.60 48.08 -21.76
CA ASP A 947 6.82 48.21 -20.51
C ASP A 947 5.35 48.56 -20.80
N ASP A 948 4.76 47.94 -21.82
CA ASP A 948 3.35 48.10 -22.20
C ASP A 948 2.45 46.97 -21.68
N THR A 949 3.04 45.86 -21.21
CA THR A 949 2.35 44.82 -20.45
C THR A 949 2.13 45.26 -19.00
N ARG A 950 0.88 45.21 -18.51
CA ARG A 950 0.48 45.67 -17.17
C ARG A 950 0.12 44.51 -16.27
N ILE A 951 0.83 44.37 -15.15
CA ILE A 951 0.62 43.29 -14.18
C ILE A 951 -0.08 43.83 -12.93
N SER A 952 -1.32 43.41 -12.71
CA SER A 952 -2.07 43.63 -11.46
C SER A 952 -1.96 42.39 -10.56
N ARG A 953 -2.03 42.56 -9.23
CA ARG A 953 -2.00 41.46 -8.26
C ARG A 953 -3.12 41.63 -7.23
N LEU A 954 -3.86 40.57 -6.96
CA LEU A 954 -4.89 40.50 -5.92
C LEU A 954 -4.54 39.37 -4.93
N ALA A 955 -4.53 39.69 -3.64
CA ALA A 955 -4.70 38.68 -2.59
C ALA A 955 -6.17 38.21 -2.58
N PRO A 956 -6.46 36.97 -2.11
CA PRO A 956 -7.83 36.53 -1.93
C PRO A 956 -8.54 37.45 -0.93
N HIS A 957 -9.83 37.70 -1.15
CA HIS A 957 -10.68 38.52 -0.29
C HIS A 957 -11.61 37.66 0.60
N SER A 958 -11.75 36.38 0.25
CA SER A 958 -12.42 35.33 1.01
C SER A 958 -11.71 34.01 0.70
N THR A 959 -11.60 33.14 1.69
CA THR A 959 -11.05 31.78 1.55
C THR A 959 -11.88 30.81 2.37
N ASP A 960 -11.98 29.55 1.92
CA ASP A 960 -12.64 28.48 2.68
C ASP A 960 -11.95 27.13 2.43
N LEU A 961 -11.19 26.67 3.41
CA LEU A 961 -10.66 25.31 3.43
C LEU A 961 -11.73 24.36 3.96
N HIS A 962 -11.93 23.21 3.33
CA HIS A 962 -12.95 22.25 3.73
C HIS A 962 -12.62 20.83 3.23
N TRP A 963 -13.40 19.84 3.69
CA TRP A 963 -13.34 18.49 3.14
C TRP A 963 -14.16 18.39 1.86
N ARG A 964 -13.57 17.80 0.82
CA ARG A 964 -14.26 17.46 -0.44
C ARG A 964 -14.25 15.94 -0.68
N GLY A 965 -13.07 15.32 -0.62
CA GLY A 965 -12.80 13.95 -1.06
C GLY A 965 -11.97 13.92 -2.36
N PHE A 966 -11.95 12.77 -3.02
CA PHE A 966 -11.06 12.45 -4.15
C PHE A 966 -11.84 12.38 -5.46
N SER A 967 -11.34 12.94 -6.57
CA SER A 967 -12.06 12.92 -7.85
C SER A 967 -11.92 11.60 -8.60
N GLU A 968 -12.98 11.19 -9.30
CA GLU A 968 -12.85 10.25 -10.42
C GLU A 968 -11.93 10.86 -11.50
N PHE A 969 -11.08 10.05 -12.11
CA PHE A 969 -10.28 10.44 -13.27
C PHE A 969 -11.05 10.17 -14.57
N ALA A 970 -10.87 11.06 -15.56
CA ALA A 970 -11.44 10.87 -16.89
C ALA A 970 -10.74 9.72 -17.64
N ASP A 971 -11.53 8.84 -18.26
CA ASP A 971 -11.03 7.81 -19.17
C ASP A 971 -10.49 8.47 -20.45
N LEU A 972 -9.16 8.57 -20.54
CA LEU A 972 -8.42 9.31 -21.55
C LEU A 972 -7.22 8.50 -22.04
N PRO A 973 -6.75 8.70 -23.29
CA PRO A 973 -5.58 8.01 -23.81
C PRO A 973 -4.32 8.25 -22.96
N TRP A 974 -3.48 7.23 -22.82
CA TRP A 974 -2.30 7.20 -21.93
C TRP A 974 -1.30 8.37 -22.06
N TYR A 975 -1.28 9.02 -23.23
CA TYR A 975 -0.42 10.17 -23.56
C TYR A 975 -1.00 11.53 -23.13
N VAL A 976 -2.27 11.56 -22.70
CA VAL A 976 -2.92 12.73 -22.11
C VAL A 976 -2.62 12.73 -20.61
N PRO A 977 -2.35 13.88 -19.96
CA PRO A 977 -2.17 13.90 -18.51
C PRO A 977 -3.45 13.42 -17.82
N LEU A 978 -3.29 12.53 -16.84
CA LEU A 978 -4.39 12.03 -16.01
C LEU A 978 -5.17 13.21 -15.42
N THR A 979 -6.42 13.36 -15.85
CA THR A 979 -7.26 14.55 -15.61
C THR A 979 -8.40 14.20 -14.65
N PRO A 980 -8.51 14.85 -13.48
CA PRO A 980 -9.61 14.63 -12.54
C PRO A 980 -10.91 15.31 -13.03
N VAL A 981 -12.05 14.74 -12.65
CA VAL A 981 -13.39 15.25 -12.98
C VAL A 981 -14.02 15.90 -11.76
N TYR A 982 -13.97 17.23 -11.70
CA TYR A 982 -14.31 18.03 -10.51
C TYR A 982 -15.64 17.64 -9.83
N ASP A 983 -16.70 17.43 -10.62
CA ASP A 983 -18.06 17.16 -10.12
C ASP A 983 -18.29 15.70 -9.67
N ARG A 984 -17.27 14.83 -9.69
CA ARG A 984 -17.39 13.41 -9.37
C ARG A 984 -16.42 13.01 -8.27
N VAL A 985 -16.89 12.97 -7.04
CA VAL A 985 -16.04 12.85 -5.85
C VAL A 985 -16.44 11.65 -4.99
N PHE A 986 -15.45 10.85 -4.56
CA PHE A 986 -15.62 9.75 -3.62
C PHE A 986 -14.90 10.02 -2.29
N GLN A 987 -15.38 9.38 -1.22
CA GLN A 987 -15.11 9.80 0.17
C GLN A 987 -13.98 9.02 0.86
N GLN A 988 -13.17 8.28 0.10
CA GLN A 988 -12.03 7.51 0.62
C GLN A 988 -10.93 7.36 -0.41
N PRO A 989 -9.65 7.31 0.01
CA PRO A 989 -8.54 7.10 -0.91
C PRO A 989 -8.42 5.64 -1.37
N HIS A 990 -7.70 5.43 -2.48
CA HIS A 990 -7.31 4.08 -2.94
C HIS A 990 -6.08 3.50 -2.20
N TRP A 991 -5.39 4.29 -1.38
CA TRP A 991 -4.15 3.93 -0.70
C TRP A 991 -4.33 3.62 0.79
N ALA A 992 -3.49 2.73 1.30
CA ALA A 992 -3.55 2.28 2.70
C ALA A 992 -3.02 3.31 3.72
N ILE A 993 -2.27 4.34 3.30
CA ILE A 993 -1.61 5.30 4.19
C ILE A 993 -1.77 6.73 3.67
N THR A 994 -2.43 7.60 4.44
CA THR A 994 -2.41 9.06 4.25
C THR A 994 -1.45 9.67 5.29
N PRO A 995 -0.67 10.72 4.99
CA PRO A 995 0.33 11.27 5.91
C PRO A 995 -0.29 11.79 7.22
N MET A 996 0.18 11.29 8.37
CA MET A 996 -0.40 11.66 9.68
C MET A 996 0.25 12.93 10.24
N GLY A 997 -0.52 13.88 10.79
CA GLY A 997 0.06 15.11 11.36
C GLY A 997 -0.81 16.37 11.33
N TRP A 998 -0.24 17.50 10.88
CA TRP A 998 -0.77 18.87 11.01
C TRP A 998 -1.07 19.55 9.65
N CYS A 999 -2.33 19.49 9.20
CA CYS A 999 -2.92 20.07 7.96
C CYS A 999 -4.12 21.05 8.17
N THR A 1000 -3.85 22.38 8.22
CA THR A 1000 -4.61 23.65 8.45
C THR A 1000 -6.13 23.72 8.37
N ARG A 1001 -6.74 24.54 9.25
CA ARG A 1001 -8.19 24.52 9.57
C ARG A 1001 -9.18 24.96 8.53
N TYR A 1002 -10.26 24.20 8.53
CA TYR A 1002 -11.44 24.46 7.75
C TYR A 1002 -12.08 25.80 8.15
N GLY A 1003 -12.81 26.39 7.20
CA GLY A 1003 -13.16 27.80 7.24
C GLY A 1003 -12.04 28.68 6.67
N GLU A 1004 -12.11 29.97 7.02
CA GLU A 1004 -11.20 31.03 6.57
C GLU A 1004 -9.73 30.78 6.96
N VAL A 1005 -8.79 30.95 6.01
CA VAL A 1005 -7.33 30.74 6.17
C VAL A 1005 -6.44 31.84 5.57
N ALA A 1006 -6.97 32.93 4.99
CA ALA A 1006 -6.21 33.90 4.20
C ALA A 1006 -4.94 34.45 4.88
N PRO A 1007 -4.89 34.70 6.20
CA PRO A 1007 -3.67 35.15 6.87
C PRO A 1007 -2.48 34.18 6.80
N LEU A 1008 -2.67 32.91 6.41
CA LEU A 1008 -1.60 31.94 6.18
C LEU A 1008 -1.06 31.94 4.74
N ILE A 1009 -1.68 32.72 3.84
CA ILE A 1009 -1.39 32.72 2.39
C ILE A 1009 -1.33 34.14 1.81
N GLU A 1010 -1.31 35.18 2.66
CA GLU A 1010 -1.22 36.58 2.23
C GLU A 1010 0.21 37.06 1.95
N ALA A 1011 1.21 36.40 2.54
CA ALA A 1011 2.62 36.80 2.45
C ALA A 1011 3.57 35.60 2.66
N GLU A 1012 4.62 35.53 1.83
CA GLU A 1012 5.81 34.67 1.97
C GLU A 1012 6.52 34.88 3.34
N ASP A 1013 6.09 34.17 4.40
CA ASP A 1013 6.51 34.41 5.80
C ASP A 1013 6.76 33.15 6.67
N ASN A 1014 6.57 31.94 6.14
CA ASN A 1014 6.68 30.62 6.80
C ASN A 1014 5.48 30.17 7.67
N ALA A 1015 4.34 30.89 7.71
CA ALA A 1015 3.09 30.42 8.33
C ALA A 1015 2.18 29.66 7.34
N VAL A 1016 2.69 28.57 6.77
CA VAL A 1016 1.99 27.76 5.77
C VAL A 1016 0.57 27.31 6.17
N ALA A 1017 -0.36 27.42 5.22
CA ALA A 1017 -1.57 26.63 5.16
C ALA A 1017 -1.24 25.21 4.67
N ILE A 1018 -1.53 24.19 5.48
CA ILE A 1018 -1.18 22.81 5.16
C ILE A 1018 -2.45 22.01 4.80
N LEU A 1019 -2.51 21.32 3.66
CA LEU A 1019 -3.68 20.53 3.22
C LEU A 1019 -3.29 19.05 3.12
N ASN A 1020 -4.26 18.14 3.26
CA ASN A 1020 -4.03 16.68 3.18
C ASN A 1020 -5.04 16.01 2.23
N GLY A 1021 -4.78 14.76 1.84
CA GLY A 1021 -5.60 14.00 0.90
C GLY A 1021 -7.10 14.04 1.20
N GLY A 1022 -7.85 14.70 0.32
CA GLY A 1022 -9.30 14.93 0.35
C GLY A 1022 -9.72 16.36 0.72
N ASP A 1023 -8.79 17.28 0.98
CA ASP A 1023 -9.07 18.69 1.30
C ASP A 1023 -9.22 19.57 0.03
N GLU A 1024 -10.11 20.56 0.08
CA GLU A 1024 -10.26 21.65 -0.91
C GLU A 1024 -10.15 23.03 -0.24
N LEU A 1025 -9.36 23.93 -0.83
CA LEU A 1025 -9.27 25.34 -0.49
C LEU A 1025 -9.87 26.19 -1.62
N THR A 1026 -11.00 26.83 -1.33
CA THR A 1026 -11.57 27.87 -2.19
C THR A 1026 -10.84 29.19 -2.01
N LEU A 1027 -10.44 29.82 -3.11
CA LEU A 1027 -9.84 31.14 -3.17
C LEU A 1027 -10.71 32.07 -4.02
N GLU A 1028 -11.23 33.15 -3.41
CA GLU A 1028 -12.03 34.16 -4.13
C GLU A 1028 -11.30 35.51 -4.25
N PHE A 1029 -11.24 36.05 -5.47
CA PHE A 1029 -10.60 37.33 -5.78
C PHE A 1029 -11.63 38.32 -6.35
N ASP A 1030 -11.86 39.42 -5.65
CA ASP A 1030 -12.82 40.48 -6.03
C ASP A 1030 -12.48 41.10 -7.40
N ALA A 1031 -13.37 40.90 -8.37
CA ALA A 1031 -13.22 41.35 -9.74
C ALA A 1031 -13.35 42.89 -9.89
N ASP A 1032 -14.08 43.56 -9.00
CA ASP A 1032 -14.28 45.03 -9.06
C ASP A 1032 -12.98 45.77 -8.70
N ARG A 1033 -11.99 45.10 -8.10
CA ARG A 1033 -10.66 45.66 -7.78
C ARG A 1033 -9.70 45.68 -8.96
N LEU A 1034 -10.03 45.05 -10.09
CA LEU A 1034 -9.17 45.06 -11.28
C LEU A 1034 -9.31 46.38 -12.07
N PRO A 1035 -8.22 46.92 -12.63
CA PRO A 1035 -8.31 48.03 -13.56
C PRO A 1035 -9.07 47.61 -14.84
N PRO A 1036 -9.73 48.56 -15.54
CA PRO A 1036 -10.38 48.27 -16.81
C PRO A 1036 -9.33 47.85 -17.86
N LYS A 1037 -9.59 46.73 -18.56
CA LYS A 1037 -8.70 46.20 -19.60
C LYS A 1037 -8.52 47.26 -20.71
N PRO A 1038 -7.27 47.57 -21.14
CA PRO A 1038 -7.05 48.53 -22.22
C PRO A 1038 -7.67 48.07 -23.56
N ALA A 1039 -8.03 49.04 -24.41
CA ALA A 1039 -8.53 48.72 -25.75
C ALA A 1039 -7.41 48.11 -26.61
N GLY A 1040 -7.70 46.99 -27.29
CA GLY A 1040 -6.72 46.27 -28.12
C GLY A 1040 -5.82 45.30 -27.35
N TYR A 1041 -6.07 45.07 -26.06
CA TYR A 1041 -5.31 44.16 -25.21
C TYR A 1041 -6.05 42.83 -24.96
N THR A 1042 -5.28 41.77 -24.77
CA THR A 1042 -5.69 40.50 -24.16
C THR A 1042 -5.47 40.59 -22.64
N ARG A 1043 -6.23 39.81 -21.87
CA ARG A 1043 -6.03 39.67 -20.42
C ARG A 1043 -5.85 38.20 -20.08
N ASP A 1044 -4.67 37.87 -19.59
CA ASP A 1044 -4.33 36.55 -19.04
C ASP A 1044 -4.34 36.57 -17.50
N PHE A 1045 -4.63 35.42 -16.91
CA PHE A 1045 -4.67 35.21 -15.48
C PHE A 1045 -3.70 34.10 -15.08
N PHE A 1046 -2.96 34.33 -13.98
CA PHE A 1046 -2.04 33.38 -13.38
C PHE A 1046 -2.32 33.28 -11.88
N LEU A 1047 -2.26 32.07 -11.32
CA LEU A 1047 -2.09 31.88 -9.89
C LEU A 1047 -0.59 31.98 -9.60
N TYR A 1048 -0.18 32.97 -8.82
CA TYR A 1048 1.13 32.97 -8.20
C TYR A 1048 1.03 32.29 -6.84
N SER A 1049 1.88 31.29 -6.62
CA SER A 1049 1.93 30.52 -5.38
C SER A 1049 3.35 30.44 -4.83
N VAL A 1050 3.43 30.35 -3.51
CA VAL A 1050 4.66 29.97 -2.80
C VAL A 1050 4.34 28.80 -1.88
N GLY A 1051 5.08 27.70 -1.99
CA GLY A 1051 4.83 26.52 -1.18
C GLY A 1051 5.64 25.28 -1.53
N TRP A 1052 5.22 24.15 -0.99
CA TRP A 1052 5.87 22.84 -1.12
C TRP A 1052 4.83 21.72 -1.20
N ASP A 1053 5.16 20.62 -1.87
CA ASP A 1053 4.45 19.35 -1.77
C ASP A 1053 5.32 18.29 -1.07
N LYS A 1054 4.68 17.35 -0.36
CA LYS A 1054 5.34 16.15 0.15
C LYS A 1054 4.47 14.93 -0.09
N ASP A 1055 4.94 14.06 -0.97
CA ASP A 1055 4.30 12.78 -1.26
C ASP A 1055 4.61 11.71 -0.20
N ALA A 1056 3.94 10.55 -0.27
CA ALA A 1056 4.10 9.46 0.71
C ALA A 1056 4.71 8.17 0.13
N ASP A 1057 5.36 8.22 -1.03
CA ASP A 1057 6.18 7.15 -1.62
C ASP A 1057 7.16 6.55 -0.59
N PHE A 1058 7.72 5.37 -0.88
CA PHE A 1058 8.63 4.71 0.05
C PHE A 1058 9.94 5.47 0.28
N HIS A 1059 10.35 6.32 -0.68
CA HIS A 1059 11.60 7.08 -0.59
C HIS A 1059 11.40 8.59 -0.36
N VAL A 1060 10.21 9.03 0.06
CA VAL A 1060 10.09 10.33 0.73
C VAL A 1060 10.44 10.18 2.20
N GLU A 1061 11.44 10.94 2.64
CA GLU A 1061 11.86 10.98 4.04
C GLU A 1061 10.69 11.45 4.93
N LEU A 1062 10.29 10.60 5.87
CA LEU A 1062 9.12 10.81 6.73
C LEU A 1062 7.79 11.05 5.98
N GLY A 1063 7.65 10.63 4.71
CA GLY A 1063 6.43 10.84 3.89
C GLY A 1063 5.14 10.23 4.44
N TRP A 1064 5.20 9.36 5.46
CA TRP A 1064 4.03 8.90 6.21
C TRP A 1064 3.57 9.87 7.31
N LYS A 1065 4.22 11.04 7.41
CA LYS A 1065 3.92 12.12 8.35
C LYS A 1065 3.84 13.47 7.63
N VAL A 1066 3.07 14.38 8.22
CA VAL A 1066 3.11 15.80 7.85
C VAL A 1066 4.37 16.46 8.40
N ASP A 1067 4.78 16.15 9.62
CA ASP A 1067 6.04 16.66 10.15
C ASP A 1067 7.29 16.04 9.48
N PRO A 1068 8.41 16.78 9.39
CA PRO A 1068 8.54 18.19 9.75
C PRO A 1068 8.01 19.13 8.66
N ILE A 1069 7.43 20.26 9.09
CA ILE A 1069 7.00 21.35 8.21
C ILE A 1069 8.25 21.96 7.51
N PRO A 1070 8.21 22.28 6.20
CA PRO A 1070 9.31 22.97 5.50
C PRO A 1070 9.44 24.45 5.90
N TRP A 1071 10.50 25.11 5.41
CA TRP A 1071 10.72 26.55 5.61
C TRP A 1071 11.65 27.16 4.54
N HIS A 1072 11.58 28.48 4.38
CA HIS A 1072 12.45 29.22 3.45
C HIS A 1072 13.90 29.20 3.91
N GLY A 1073 14.80 28.75 3.03
CA GLY A 1073 16.22 28.57 3.34
C GLY A 1073 16.56 27.25 4.05
N MET A 1074 15.63 26.30 4.10
CA MET A 1074 15.89 24.91 4.49
C MET A 1074 16.96 24.27 3.59
N ASN A 1075 17.79 23.39 4.18
CA ASN A 1075 18.65 22.50 3.40
C ASN A 1075 17.93 21.17 3.14
N ASP A 1076 17.33 21.02 1.96
CA ASP A 1076 16.58 19.82 1.55
C ASP A 1076 17.40 18.53 1.70
N GLN A 1077 18.73 18.62 1.52
CA GLN A 1077 19.67 17.50 1.66
C GLN A 1077 19.82 16.99 3.12
N THR A 1078 19.29 17.74 4.11
CA THR A 1078 19.21 17.34 5.53
C THR A 1078 17.77 17.41 6.07
N TYR A 1079 16.76 17.33 5.19
CA TYR A 1079 15.36 17.23 5.59
C TYR A 1079 15.14 16.03 6.54
N GLY A 1080 14.23 16.18 7.51
CA GLY A 1080 14.01 15.21 8.58
C GLY A 1080 15.10 15.15 9.66
N GLN A 1081 16.30 15.69 9.41
CA GLN A 1081 17.44 15.67 10.34
C GLN A 1081 17.66 17.03 11.02
N GLU A 1082 17.46 18.14 10.29
CA GLU A 1082 17.50 19.50 10.82
C GLU A 1082 16.14 19.90 11.43
N PRO A 1083 16.09 20.42 12.67
CA PRO A 1083 14.86 20.94 13.24
C PRO A 1083 14.51 22.32 12.65
N ARG A 1084 13.27 22.49 12.17
CA ARG A 1084 12.77 23.79 11.66
C ARG A 1084 13.02 24.90 12.69
N PRO A 1085 13.66 26.03 12.32
CA PRO A 1085 13.80 27.20 13.17
C PRO A 1085 12.44 27.75 13.64
N SER A 1086 12.46 28.59 14.68
CA SER A 1086 11.25 29.32 15.07
C SER A 1086 11.17 30.68 14.37
N PHE A 1087 9.99 30.99 13.84
CA PHE A 1087 9.67 32.21 13.11
C PHE A 1087 8.58 32.99 13.87
N PRO A 1088 8.50 34.34 13.74
CA PRO A 1088 7.43 35.13 14.37
C PRO A 1088 6.01 34.65 13.95
N SER A 1089 5.93 34.18 12.71
CA SER A 1089 4.78 33.62 12.02
C SER A 1089 4.31 32.26 12.57
N ASP A 1090 5.15 31.54 13.35
CA ASP A 1090 4.73 30.31 14.06
C ASP A 1090 3.51 30.55 14.96
N SER A 1091 3.39 31.75 15.55
CA SER A 1091 2.26 32.15 16.39
C SER A 1091 0.97 32.39 15.59
N LEU A 1092 1.09 32.65 14.29
CA LEU A 1092 -0.02 32.73 13.34
C LEU A 1092 -0.39 31.32 12.89
N MET A 1093 0.56 30.55 12.35
CA MET A 1093 0.38 29.15 11.96
C MET A 1093 -0.31 28.35 13.07
N ASN A 1094 0.23 28.34 14.29
CA ASN A 1094 -0.32 27.60 15.44
C ASN A 1094 -1.73 28.01 15.90
N ARG A 1095 -2.34 29.07 15.36
CA ARG A 1095 -3.76 29.39 15.62
C ARG A 1095 -4.71 28.62 14.70
N TYR A 1096 -4.31 28.25 13.48
CA TYR A 1096 -5.15 27.62 12.45
C TYR A 1096 -5.10 26.07 12.48
N THR A 1097 -4.79 25.54 13.64
CA THR A 1097 -4.15 24.25 13.84
C THR A 1097 -5.19 23.38 14.63
N THR A 1098 -5.86 22.30 14.10
CA THR A 1098 -6.91 21.44 14.84
C THR A 1098 -7.23 19.86 14.64
N ARG A 1099 -6.65 18.97 13.77
CA ARG A 1099 -7.06 17.53 13.39
C ARG A 1099 -5.92 16.60 13.72
N TRP A 1100 -6.19 15.49 14.36
CA TRP A 1100 -5.38 14.35 13.97
C TRP A 1100 -5.82 13.86 12.60
N VAL A 1101 -5.07 14.17 11.53
CA VAL A 1101 -5.13 13.32 10.34
C VAL A 1101 -4.50 12.01 10.79
N GLY A 1102 -5.34 11.03 11.07
CA GLY A 1102 -4.92 9.74 11.57
C GLY A 1102 -4.30 8.88 10.49
N GLN A 1103 -3.32 8.06 10.87
CA GLN A 1103 -2.81 6.99 10.02
C GLN A 1103 -3.95 6.05 9.62
N LEU A 1104 -4.10 5.79 8.31
CA LEU A 1104 -5.08 4.81 7.80
C LEU A 1104 -4.59 3.36 7.89
N THR A 1105 -3.27 3.14 7.95
CA THR A 1105 -2.68 1.83 8.27
C THR A 1105 -2.94 1.44 9.72
N LEU A 1106 -3.17 0.14 9.94
CA LEU A 1106 -3.59 -0.41 11.22
C LEU A 1106 -2.54 -0.21 12.33
N ASN A 1107 -3.00 0.19 13.53
CA ASN A 1107 -2.22 0.04 14.75
C ASN A 1107 -3.00 -0.78 15.80
N ARG A 1108 -3.15 -2.09 15.54
CA ARG A 1108 -3.69 -3.06 16.52
C ARG A 1108 -2.68 -3.25 17.66
N LYS A 1109 -2.72 -2.42 18.71
CA LYS A 1109 -2.03 -2.73 19.97
C LYS A 1109 -2.93 -3.43 20.98
N SER A 1110 -2.87 -4.75 20.95
CA SER A 1110 -3.42 -5.64 21.97
C SER A 1110 -2.40 -5.86 23.10
N GLN A 1111 -2.61 -5.22 24.26
CA GLN A 1111 -2.06 -5.72 25.54
C GLN A 1111 -3.12 -5.63 26.63
N ARG A 1112 -3.71 -6.79 26.97
CA ARG A 1112 -4.59 -6.93 28.14
C ARG A 1112 -3.77 -7.28 29.38
N ASN A 1113 -3.59 -6.29 30.25
CA ASN A 1113 -3.80 -6.41 31.70
C ASN A 1113 -3.18 -7.63 32.44
N ASP A 1114 -1.86 -7.57 32.69
CA ASP A 1114 -1.15 -8.44 33.63
C ASP A 1114 -1.13 -7.83 35.04
N GLY A 1115 -2.02 -8.31 35.93
CA GLY A 1115 -2.23 -7.72 37.25
C GLY A 1115 -1.11 -8.00 38.27
N ARG A 1116 -0.13 -7.08 38.41
CA ARG A 1116 0.62 -6.83 39.66
C ARG A 1116 1.41 -5.51 39.61
N GLY A 1117 1.13 -4.59 40.52
CA GLY A 1117 1.76 -3.27 40.55
C GLY A 1117 2.81 -3.08 41.66
N ALA A 1118 3.89 -2.36 41.33
CA ALA A 1118 4.70 -1.54 42.23
C ALA A 1118 5.48 -0.49 41.40
N PRO A 1119 5.57 0.79 41.81
CA PRO A 1119 6.18 1.86 40.99
C PRO A 1119 7.62 2.23 41.39
N SER A 1120 8.17 3.25 40.69
CA SER A 1120 9.29 4.14 41.11
C SER A 1120 10.74 3.74 40.67
N PRO A 1121 11.74 4.65 40.63
CA PRO A 1121 11.82 5.77 39.68
C PRO A 1121 13.27 6.13 39.18
N VAL A 1122 13.39 7.30 38.51
CA VAL A 1122 14.57 8.21 38.44
C VAL A 1122 15.75 7.88 37.49
N SER A 1123 16.00 8.83 36.56
CA SER A 1123 17.25 9.28 35.88
C SER A 1123 18.32 8.27 35.41
N ARG A 1124 19.00 8.48 34.28
CA ARG A 1124 19.35 9.75 33.61
C ARG A 1124 19.17 9.69 32.10
#